data_AF-A0A4X2M4Z9-F1
#
_entry.id   AF-A0A4X2M4Z9-F1
#
_cell.length_a   1.000
_cell.length_b   1.000
_cell.length_c   1.000
_cell.angle_alpha   90.00
_cell.angle_beta   90.00
_cell.angle_gamma   90.00
#
_symmetry.space_group_name_H-M   'P 1'
#
loop_
_entity.id
_entity.type
_entity.pdbx_description
1 polymer ?
#
loop_
_entity_poly.entity_id
_entity_poly.type
_entity_poly.pdbx_seq_one_letter_code
_entity_poly.pdbx_strand_id
1 'polypeptide(L)'
;MWLQQRLKGLPGLLSSSWARRVLGLLGFVLLLSWYLGGRARRTGSGAGLGLHLLSWSSGPGEPRAAAPQACVEAATRAWRALQERGEAVPLSARAPDGAAAPESAPATPPALVGNGFLALDVSRNRLWVTPGERQPPVAPELAPFVQLRPLSAQAEAGAAALLLRQGLVRRVRCLQPPEPPAGAGGAAGAGGPAAPAGAGAQCVLLQEDFLAHRARPHLYVQRIHIHNPTERVAALWTVGPTPRPPPKAFSGTLEKAGDHQFLLHSGHSPPLPNGKVNLVVVAAKKLVDLLQVAPKSLLDEAVLWVVYISEPVDLRALKAKGAKEMKELKALQDMARKEILELMDIPVADLLLDHQQLWAQLFASGVEMKKINDAHTPSSLTVNLTLYYMLSCSPAPLLSPTLSRWERDQMESTLNYEDHCFSGHATMHAENLWPGRLSSVLQILQLSDVWKLTLQKRGCKGLVKVGAPGIMQGMVLSFGGLQFTENHLQFQADPDVLHNSYILHGIHYKTDHINLAVLLDGEGKPFLHVSVKPHSPPVKIYACEAGCLNEPVELTSEPQGHTFPVMVTQPITPLLYISTDLLHLQDLRHTLHLKAILAHEEHMAKQYPGLPFLFWFSVASLITLFHLFLFKLIYNEYCGPGAKSLFRSKEDPSV
;
A
#
# COMPACT_ATOMS: atom_id res chain seq x y z
N MET A 1 -13.36 -34.77 -0.42
CA MET A 1 -14.35 -35.78 -0.89
C MET A 1 -15.03 -35.44 -2.24
N TRP A 2 -14.91 -34.22 -2.77
CA TRP A 2 -15.54 -33.80 -4.04
C TRP A 2 -14.94 -34.44 -5.32
N LEU A 3 -13.67 -34.83 -5.30
CA LEU A 3 -12.99 -35.43 -6.48
C LEU A 3 -13.32 -36.92 -6.69
N GLN A 4 -13.80 -37.62 -5.67
CA GLN A 4 -13.96 -39.08 -5.69
C GLN A 4 -15.29 -39.54 -6.29
N GLN A 5 -16.27 -38.63 -6.44
CA GLN A 5 -17.57 -38.93 -7.04
C GLN A 5 -17.62 -38.72 -8.56
N ARG A 6 -16.71 -37.93 -9.15
CA ARG A 6 -16.67 -37.66 -10.60
C ARG A 6 -15.92 -38.72 -11.43
N LEU A 7 -15.18 -39.62 -10.79
CA LEU A 7 -14.41 -40.67 -11.49
C LEU A 7 -15.15 -42.00 -11.69
N LYS A 8 -16.37 -42.16 -11.15
CA LYS A 8 -17.17 -43.40 -11.29
C LYS A 8 -18.12 -43.41 -12.51
N GLY A 9 -18.11 -42.38 -13.34
CA GLY A 9 -19.07 -42.21 -14.45
C GLY A 9 -18.57 -42.48 -15.87
N LEU A 10 -17.41 -43.11 -16.07
CA LEU A 10 -16.86 -43.36 -17.42
C LEU A 10 -16.54 -44.84 -17.68
N PRO A 11 -17.54 -45.70 -17.97
CA PRO A 11 -17.28 -46.98 -18.59
C PRO A 11 -17.29 -46.78 -20.11
N GLY A 12 -16.12 -46.59 -20.74
CA GLY A 12 -16.08 -46.58 -22.21
C GLY A 12 -14.77 -46.18 -22.88
N LEU A 13 -13.90 -45.40 -22.24
CA LEU A 13 -12.69 -44.88 -22.89
C LEU A 13 -11.48 -45.84 -22.86
N LEU A 14 -11.59 -47.00 -22.21
CA LEU A 14 -10.48 -47.97 -22.10
C LEU A 14 -10.68 -49.27 -22.92
N SER A 15 -11.77 -49.40 -23.68
CA SER A 15 -12.05 -50.61 -24.47
C SER A 15 -11.23 -50.71 -25.77
N SER A 16 -10.87 -49.58 -26.37
CA SER A 16 -10.13 -49.55 -27.63
C SER A 16 -8.66 -49.97 -27.44
N SER A 17 -8.24 -51.04 -28.14
CA SER A 17 -6.84 -51.48 -28.21
C SER A 17 -5.91 -50.37 -28.75
N TRP A 18 -6.47 -49.45 -29.52
CA TRP A 18 -5.78 -48.27 -30.04
C TRP A 18 -5.49 -47.24 -28.94
N ALA A 19 -6.46 -46.96 -28.05
CA ALA A 19 -6.27 -46.03 -26.93
C ALA A 19 -5.20 -46.53 -25.94
N ARG A 20 -5.16 -47.86 -25.68
CA ARG A 20 -4.11 -48.47 -24.85
C ARG A 20 -2.73 -48.41 -25.48
N ARG A 21 -2.62 -48.57 -26.80
CA ARG A 21 -1.36 -48.41 -27.54
C ARG A 21 -0.90 -46.96 -27.57
N VAL A 22 -1.81 -46.00 -27.76
CA VAL A 22 -1.49 -44.56 -27.75
C VAL A 22 -1.07 -44.10 -26.36
N LEU A 23 -1.76 -44.52 -25.29
CA LEU A 23 -1.35 -44.23 -23.91
C LEU A 23 -0.03 -44.91 -23.54
N GLY A 24 0.19 -46.15 -24.00
CA GLY A 24 1.48 -46.83 -23.84
C GLY A 24 2.61 -46.11 -24.56
N LEU A 25 2.36 -45.60 -25.76
CA LEU A 25 3.34 -44.86 -26.56
C LEU A 25 3.61 -43.47 -25.96
N LEU A 26 2.58 -42.77 -25.47
CA LEU A 26 2.71 -41.52 -24.72
C LEU A 26 3.47 -41.71 -23.41
N GLY A 27 3.17 -42.78 -22.66
CA GLY A 27 3.90 -43.15 -21.44
C GLY A 27 5.36 -43.50 -21.73
N PHE A 28 5.62 -44.22 -22.82
CA PHE A 28 6.98 -44.55 -23.26
C PHE A 28 7.74 -43.31 -23.72
N VAL A 29 7.10 -42.37 -24.43
CA VAL A 29 7.68 -41.08 -24.84
C VAL A 29 7.94 -40.17 -23.63
N LEU A 30 7.07 -40.17 -22.62
CA LEU A 30 7.28 -39.45 -21.35
C LEU A 30 8.41 -40.06 -20.53
N LEU A 31 8.52 -41.39 -20.49
CA LEU A 31 9.65 -42.06 -19.85
C LEU A 31 10.96 -41.81 -20.60
N LEU A 32 10.95 -41.84 -21.93
CA LEU A 32 12.12 -41.49 -22.74
C LEU A 32 12.52 -40.01 -22.56
N SER A 33 11.56 -39.08 -22.52
CA SER A 33 11.84 -37.66 -22.33
C SER A 33 12.37 -37.37 -20.93
N TRP A 34 11.90 -38.12 -19.92
CA TRP A 34 12.42 -38.03 -18.56
C TRP A 34 13.83 -38.65 -18.43
N TYR A 35 14.07 -39.79 -19.08
CA TYR A 35 15.39 -40.46 -19.04
C TYR A 35 16.45 -39.74 -19.90
N LEU A 36 16.06 -39.19 -21.06
CA LEU A 36 16.93 -38.37 -21.91
C LEU A 36 17.12 -36.96 -21.33
N GLY A 37 16.08 -36.37 -20.73
CA GLY A 37 16.17 -35.09 -20.01
C GLY A 37 16.98 -35.19 -18.71
N GLY A 38 16.96 -36.34 -18.04
CA GLY A 38 17.80 -36.65 -16.89
C GLY A 38 19.27 -36.87 -17.25
N ARG A 39 19.57 -37.29 -18.49
CA ARG A 39 20.94 -37.53 -18.97
C ARG A 39 21.58 -36.32 -19.65
N ALA A 40 20.79 -35.43 -20.26
CA ALA A 40 21.24 -34.13 -20.78
C ALA A 40 21.61 -33.11 -19.68
N ARG A 41 21.31 -33.41 -18.40
CA ARG A 41 21.74 -32.63 -17.24
C ARG A 41 23.13 -33.00 -16.70
N ARG A 42 23.86 -33.94 -17.33
CA ARG A 42 25.21 -34.37 -16.88
C ARG A 42 26.34 -34.24 -17.89
N THR A 43 26.09 -33.95 -19.16
CA THR A 43 27.17 -33.69 -20.12
C THR A 43 26.68 -32.68 -21.15
N GLY A 44 27.24 -31.47 -21.13
CA GLY A 44 26.90 -30.43 -22.09
C GLY A 44 27.50 -30.72 -23.47
N SER A 45 26.67 -30.72 -24.51
CA SER A 45 26.98 -30.22 -25.87
C SER A 45 25.85 -30.51 -26.87
N GLY A 46 25.36 -29.47 -27.56
CA GLY A 46 24.72 -29.46 -28.91
C GLY A 46 23.35 -30.14 -29.07
N ALA A 47 22.46 -29.80 -30.01
CA ALA A 47 22.27 -28.69 -30.96
C ALA A 47 20.95 -28.97 -31.73
N GLY A 48 20.11 -27.95 -31.98
CA GLY A 48 18.96 -27.94 -32.92
C GLY A 48 17.61 -28.41 -32.34
N LEU A 49 16.44 -27.80 -32.56
CA LEU A 49 15.95 -26.76 -33.49
C LEU A 49 14.87 -25.92 -32.76
N GLY A 50 14.86 -24.60 -32.94
CA GLY A 50 14.21 -23.65 -32.02
C GLY A 50 12.81 -23.13 -32.34
N LEU A 51 12.24 -22.43 -31.35
CA LEU A 51 11.41 -21.23 -31.46
C LEU A 51 11.55 -20.44 -30.14
N HIS A 52 12.19 -19.27 -30.23
CA HIS A 52 12.58 -18.37 -29.14
C HIS A 52 11.38 -17.64 -28.51
N LEU A 53 11.43 -17.38 -27.19
CA LEU A 53 11.51 -16.01 -26.61
C LEU A 53 11.38 -16.03 -25.06
N LEU A 54 12.47 -16.38 -24.38
CA LEU A 54 12.87 -15.75 -23.12
C LEU A 54 14.38 -15.51 -23.23
N SER A 55 14.76 -14.22 -23.22
CA SER A 55 16.14 -13.77 -23.36
C SER A 55 16.91 -14.06 -22.08
N TRP A 56 17.76 -15.09 -22.12
CA TRP A 56 18.88 -15.23 -21.20
C TRP A 56 20.15 -15.32 -22.04
N SER A 57 20.75 -14.17 -22.30
CA SER A 57 22.09 -14.07 -22.86
C SER A 57 23.03 -13.61 -21.75
N SER A 58 23.62 -14.56 -21.04
CA SER A 58 24.92 -14.36 -20.39
C SER A 58 25.97 -15.02 -21.27
N GLY A 59 26.39 -14.29 -22.31
CA GLY A 59 27.66 -14.55 -22.98
C GLY A 59 28.82 -14.13 -22.07
N PRO A 60 30.02 -14.72 -22.21
CA PRO A 60 31.19 -14.32 -21.46
C PRO A 60 31.68 -12.98 -22.01
N GLY A 61 31.12 -11.88 -21.51
CA GLY A 61 31.48 -10.55 -21.98
C GLY A 61 30.52 -9.44 -21.56
N GLU A 62 30.17 -9.31 -20.28
CA GLU A 62 29.76 -8.01 -19.70
C GLU A 62 29.75 -8.02 -18.15
N PRO A 63 30.90 -7.87 -17.49
CA PRO A 63 30.96 -7.77 -16.02
C PRO A 63 30.61 -6.37 -15.46
N ARG A 64 30.30 -5.38 -16.30
CA ARG A 64 30.24 -3.96 -15.88
C ARG A 64 28.92 -3.52 -15.23
N ALA A 65 27.80 -4.18 -15.49
CA ALA A 65 26.49 -3.82 -14.90
C ALA A 65 26.14 -4.64 -13.64
N ALA A 66 26.87 -5.72 -13.34
CA ALA A 66 26.52 -6.66 -12.29
C ALA A 66 26.81 -6.14 -10.86
N ALA A 67 27.86 -5.34 -10.69
CA ALA A 67 28.29 -4.88 -9.36
C ALA A 67 27.34 -3.83 -8.73
N PRO A 68 26.93 -2.75 -9.43
CA PRO A 68 25.94 -1.81 -8.90
C PRO A 68 24.60 -2.49 -8.59
N GLN A 69 24.15 -3.42 -9.43
CA GLN A 69 22.90 -4.14 -9.25
C GLN A 69 22.95 -5.04 -8.00
N ALA A 70 24.03 -5.80 -7.80
CA ALA A 70 24.22 -6.62 -6.60
C ALA A 70 24.27 -5.77 -5.31
N CYS A 71 24.86 -4.58 -5.38
CA CYS A 71 24.86 -3.63 -4.27
C CYS A 71 23.45 -3.15 -3.92
N VAL A 72 22.62 -2.79 -4.92
CA VAL A 72 21.23 -2.40 -4.70
C VAL A 72 20.41 -3.55 -4.11
N GLU A 73 20.58 -4.78 -4.62
CA GLU A 73 19.90 -5.97 -4.09
C GLU A 73 20.29 -6.27 -2.64
N ALA A 74 21.55 -6.02 -2.26
CA ALA A 74 21.99 -6.15 -0.88
C ALA A 74 21.34 -5.09 0.03
N ALA A 75 21.33 -3.82 -0.41
CA ALA A 75 20.75 -2.71 0.35
C ALA A 75 19.22 -2.79 0.48
N THR A 76 18.55 -3.39 -0.51
CA THR A 76 17.08 -3.52 -0.54
C THR A 76 16.57 -4.88 -0.05
N ARG A 77 17.45 -5.77 0.43
CA ARG A 77 17.07 -7.11 0.89
C ARG A 77 15.97 -7.10 1.94
N ALA A 78 16.02 -6.16 2.89
CA ALA A 78 15.02 -6.00 3.94
C ALA A 78 13.63 -5.57 3.42
N TRP A 79 13.56 -4.96 2.23
CA TRP A 79 12.30 -4.48 1.67
C TRP A 79 11.38 -5.62 1.26
N ARG A 80 11.91 -6.79 0.89
CA ARG A 80 11.07 -7.95 0.54
C ARG A 80 10.20 -8.41 1.72
N ALA A 81 10.81 -8.53 2.90
CA ALA A 81 10.07 -8.90 4.11
C ALA A 81 9.04 -7.84 4.51
N LEU A 82 9.35 -6.55 4.28
CA LEU A 82 8.39 -5.46 4.48
C LEU A 82 7.24 -5.54 3.46
N GLN A 83 7.52 -5.87 2.21
CA GLN A 83 6.53 -6.01 1.15
C GLN A 83 5.59 -7.19 1.40
N GLU A 84 6.11 -8.33 1.88
CA GLU A 84 5.30 -9.48 2.29
C GLU A 84 4.33 -9.14 3.44
N ARG A 85 4.72 -8.22 4.33
CA ARG A 85 3.83 -7.67 5.36
C ARG A 85 2.94 -6.51 4.87
N GLY A 86 3.04 -6.12 3.61
CA GLY A 86 2.31 -4.99 3.05
C GLY A 86 2.74 -3.63 3.62
N GLU A 87 3.96 -3.51 4.13
CA GLU A 87 4.52 -2.31 4.76
C GLU A 87 5.45 -1.51 3.83
N ALA A 88 5.89 -2.12 2.72
CA ALA A 88 6.71 -1.47 1.71
C ALA A 88 6.12 -1.69 0.31
N VAL A 89 6.14 -0.63 -0.51
CA VAL A 89 5.69 -0.68 -1.89
C VAL A 89 6.84 -0.29 -2.81
N PRO A 90 7.33 -1.18 -3.69
CA PRO A 90 8.39 -0.86 -4.62
C PRO A 90 7.93 0.21 -5.62
N LEU A 91 8.81 1.16 -5.89
CA LEU A 91 8.60 2.24 -6.84
C LEU A 91 9.50 2.01 -8.06
N SER A 92 9.01 2.31 -9.26
CA SER A 92 9.81 2.15 -10.47
C SER A 92 10.97 3.16 -10.46
N ALA A 93 12.19 2.67 -10.62
CA ALA A 93 13.36 3.52 -10.78
C ALA A 93 13.29 4.21 -12.15
N ARG A 94 12.85 5.47 -12.19
CA ARG A 94 12.98 6.26 -13.41
C ARG A 94 14.44 6.66 -13.58
N ALA A 95 15.01 6.37 -14.74
CA ALA A 95 16.32 6.88 -15.12
C ALA A 95 16.33 8.43 -15.03
N PRO A 96 17.47 9.07 -14.69
CA PRO A 96 17.58 10.51 -14.53
C PRO A 96 17.10 11.34 -15.73
N ASP A 97 17.01 10.73 -16.92
CA ASP A 97 16.81 11.42 -18.21
C ASP A 97 15.41 11.25 -18.81
N GLY A 98 14.36 11.31 -18.00
CA GLY A 98 13.01 11.64 -18.49
C GLY A 98 12.33 10.64 -19.45
N ALA A 99 12.97 9.53 -19.83
CA ALA A 99 12.38 8.52 -20.69
C ALA A 99 11.07 7.99 -20.08
N ALA A 100 9.99 7.97 -20.88
CA ALA A 100 8.71 7.44 -20.47
C ALA A 100 8.81 5.92 -20.32
N ALA A 101 8.22 5.38 -19.26
CA ALA A 101 8.08 3.93 -19.10
C ALA A 101 7.18 3.37 -20.22
N PRO A 102 7.44 2.14 -20.71
CA PRO A 102 6.57 1.49 -21.68
C PRO A 102 5.15 1.34 -21.13
N GLU A 103 4.14 1.57 -21.98
CA GLU A 103 2.69 1.57 -21.63
C GLU A 103 2.18 0.24 -21.04
N SER A 104 2.96 -0.84 -21.16
CA SER A 104 2.63 -2.18 -20.66
C SER A 104 3.17 -2.49 -19.25
N ALA A 105 3.97 -1.59 -18.63
CA ALA A 105 4.41 -1.78 -17.26
C ALA A 105 3.27 -1.47 -16.27
N PRO A 106 3.06 -2.28 -15.21
CA PRO A 106 2.08 -1.95 -14.18
C PRO A 106 2.42 -0.57 -13.61
N ALA A 107 1.48 0.36 -13.71
CA ALA A 107 1.67 1.74 -13.27
C ALA A 107 2.02 1.75 -11.77
N THR A 108 3.24 2.15 -11.44
CA THR A 108 3.67 2.22 -10.04
C THR A 108 2.96 3.37 -9.33
N PRO A 109 2.60 3.19 -8.04
CA PRO A 109 1.91 4.22 -7.30
C PRO A 109 2.79 5.46 -7.12
N PRO A 110 2.20 6.67 -6.98
CA PRO A 110 2.96 7.89 -6.74
C PRO A 110 3.84 7.78 -5.48
N ALA A 111 5.10 8.22 -5.61
CA ALA A 111 6.07 8.31 -4.52
C ALA A 111 5.77 9.52 -3.63
N LEU A 112 4.61 9.51 -2.98
CA LEU A 112 4.08 10.61 -2.19
C LEU A 112 4.42 10.45 -0.71
N VAL A 113 4.96 11.51 -0.10
CA VAL A 113 5.01 11.68 1.36
C VAL A 113 4.28 12.96 1.75
N GLY A 114 3.58 12.95 2.88
CA GLY A 114 2.80 14.10 3.30
C GLY A 114 2.39 14.09 4.77
N ASN A 115 1.94 15.24 5.25
CA ASN A 115 1.47 15.45 6.63
C ASN A 115 0.13 16.22 6.68
N GLY A 116 -0.60 16.26 5.57
CA GLY A 116 -1.86 17.01 5.40
C GLY A 116 -1.71 18.46 5.01
N PHE A 117 -0.60 19.11 5.37
CA PHE A 117 -0.26 20.46 4.90
C PHE A 117 0.65 20.39 3.66
N LEU A 118 1.69 19.53 3.71
CA LEU A 118 2.62 19.26 2.63
C LEU A 118 2.34 17.92 1.98
N ALA A 119 2.52 17.87 0.66
CA ALA A 119 2.48 16.66 -0.15
C ALA A 119 3.61 16.70 -1.20
N LEU A 120 4.60 15.82 -1.05
CA LEU A 120 5.82 15.79 -1.87
C LEU A 120 5.77 14.60 -2.83
N ASP A 121 5.72 14.87 -4.13
CA ASP A 121 5.95 13.86 -5.17
C ASP A 121 7.46 13.71 -5.39
N VAL A 122 8.06 12.71 -4.75
CA VAL A 122 9.51 12.44 -4.83
C VAL A 122 9.91 12.01 -6.24
N SER A 123 9.01 11.35 -6.98
CA SER A 123 9.28 10.88 -8.34
C SER A 123 9.32 12.03 -9.35
N ARG A 124 8.46 13.04 -9.17
CA ARG A 124 8.35 14.20 -10.07
C ARG A 124 9.08 15.44 -9.55
N ASN A 125 9.69 15.39 -8.37
CA ASN A 125 10.30 16.53 -7.70
C ASN A 125 9.34 17.73 -7.63
N ARG A 126 8.16 17.49 -7.07
CA ARG A 126 7.08 18.49 -7.01
C ARG A 126 6.46 18.57 -5.63
N LEU A 127 6.27 19.79 -5.14
CA LEU A 127 5.60 20.09 -3.89
C LEU A 127 4.15 20.51 -4.14
N TRP A 128 3.26 20.03 -3.28
CA TRP A 128 1.90 20.51 -3.11
C TRP A 128 1.73 21.01 -1.67
N VAL A 129 1.05 22.13 -1.52
CA VAL A 129 0.74 22.76 -0.23
C VAL A 129 -0.77 22.96 -0.15
N THR A 130 -1.38 22.53 0.95
CA THR A 130 -2.81 22.72 1.23
C THR A 130 -2.95 23.90 2.19
N PRO A 131 -3.34 25.10 1.73
CA PRO A 131 -3.35 26.30 2.58
C PRO A 131 -4.36 26.22 3.72
N GLY A 132 -5.46 25.49 3.53
CA GLY A 132 -6.49 25.29 4.54
C GLY A 132 -7.55 24.28 4.09
N GLU A 133 -8.42 23.87 5.02
CA GLU A 133 -9.36 22.75 4.86
C GLU A 133 -10.34 22.90 3.68
N ARG A 134 -10.66 24.14 3.28
CA ARG A 134 -11.59 24.44 2.17
C ARG A 134 -10.90 25.03 0.95
N GLN A 135 -9.57 25.05 0.93
CA GLN A 135 -8.80 25.65 -0.17
C GLN A 135 -8.20 24.56 -1.04
N PRO A 136 -8.21 24.73 -2.37
CA PRO A 136 -7.58 23.77 -3.25
C PRO A 136 -6.06 23.71 -2.96
N PRO A 137 -5.45 22.52 -3.01
CA PRO A 137 -4.00 22.39 -2.94
C PRO A 137 -3.33 23.18 -4.07
N VAL A 138 -2.27 23.91 -3.74
CA VAL A 138 -1.45 24.65 -4.70
C VAL A 138 -0.11 23.98 -4.89
N ALA A 139 0.47 24.10 -6.08
CA ALA A 139 1.80 23.58 -6.38
C ALA A 139 2.74 24.74 -6.71
N PRO A 140 3.54 25.23 -5.75
CA PRO A 140 4.57 26.23 -6.00
C PRO A 140 5.56 25.75 -7.08
N GLU A 141 6.01 26.65 -7.95
CA GLU A 141 7.00 26.37 -8.99
C GLU A 141 8.44 26.32 -8.44
N LEU A 142 8.63 25.56 -7.36
CA LEU A 142 9.90 25.35 -6.68
C LEU A 142 10.20 23.86 -6.61
N ALA A 143 11.43 23.48 -6.98
CA ALA A 143 11.91 22.12 -6.77
C ALA A 143 12.10 21.88 -5.25
N PRO A 144 11.40 20.92 -4.64
CA PRO A 144 11.40 20.77 -3.18
C PRO A 144 12.67 20.18 -2.58
N PHE A 145 13.57 19.56 -3.34
CA PHE A 145 14.76 18.93 -2.74
C PHE A 145 16.00 19.06 -3.61
N VAL A 146 17.15 18.87 -2.96
CA VAL A 146 18.45 18.89 -3.62
C VAL A 146 18.61 17.62 -4.43
N GLN A 147 19.05 17.72 -5.68
CA GLN A 147 19.39 16.56 -6.49
C GLN A 147 20.88 16.27 -6.39
N LEU A 148 21.24 15.04 -6.05
CA LEU A 148 22.64 14.60 -6.01
C LEU A 148 23.02 13.93 -7.32
N ARG A 149 24.02 14.49 -8.01
CA ARG A 149 24.57 13.96 -9.25
C ARG A 149 26.03 13.54 -9.04
N PRO A 150 26.41 12.30 -9.37
CA PRO A 150 27.81 11.89 -9.26
C PRO A 150 28.68 12.73 -10.21
N LEU A 151 29.86 13.16 -9.73
CA LEU A 151 30.83 13.88 -10.57
C LEU A 151 31.36 12.98 -11.70
N SER A 152 31.58 11.71 -11.36
CA SER A 152 31.95 10.66 -12.30
C SER A 152 31.47 9.31 -11.76
N ALA A 153 30.67 8.60 -12.54
CA ALA A 153 30.25 7.23 -12.26
C ALA A 153 30.32 6.43 -13.56
N GLN A 154 30.93 5.25 -13.50
CA GLN A 154 31.04 4.36 -14.66
C GLN A 154 29.74 3.56 -14.88
N ALA A 155 29.05 3.24 -13.78
CA ALA A 155 27.76 2.60 -13.78
C ALA A 155 26.96 3.02 -12.52
N GLU A 156 25.64 3.08 -12.67
CA GLU A 156 24.69 3.41 -11.60
C GLU A 156 23.53 2.41 -11.64
N ALA A 157 23.13 1.90 -10.49
CA ALA A 157 21.88 1.18 -10.31
C ALA A 157 21.10 1.81 -9.16
N GLY A 158 19.78 1.75 -9.21
CA GLY A 158 18.96 2.33 -8.16
C GLY A 158 17.62 1.64 -7.97
N ALA A 159 17.07 1.80 -6.78
CA ALA A 159 15.75 1.33 -6.39
C ALA A 159 15.10 2.35 -5.45
N ALA A 160 13.78 2.39 -5.42
CA ALA A 160 13.04 3.19 -4.47
C ALA A 160 11.86 2.40 -3.91
N ALA A 161 11.49 2.70 -2.67
CA ALA A 161 10.33 2.13 -2.03
C ALA A 161 9.61 3.16 -1.16
N LEU A 162 8.29 3.06 -1.14
CA LEU A 162 7.43 3.75 -0.20
C LEU A 162 7.30 2.88 1.05
N LEU A 163 7.75 3.38 2.21
CA LEU A 163 7.71 2.66 3.49
C LEU A 163 6.52 3.17 4.30
N LEU A 164 5.38 2.48 4.20
CA LEU A 164 4.09 2.96 4.68
C LEU A 164 4.09 3.22 6.18
N ARG A 165 4.54 2.25 6.98
CA ARG A 165 4.58 2.35 8.46
C ARG A 165 5.59 3.38 8.96
N GLN A 166 6.55 3.78 8.14
CA GLN A 166 7.59 4.77 8.50
C GLN A 166 7.27 6.17 7.99
N GLY A 167 6.25 6.35 7.13
CA GLY A 167 5.88 7.67 6.64
C GLY A 167 6.84 8.28 5.60
N LEU A 168 7.68 7.47 4.96
CA LEU A 168 8.79 7.97 4.14
C LEU A 168 8.96 7.24 2.80
N VAL A 169 9.58 7.93 1.85
CA VAL A 169 10.10 7.33 0.61
C VAL A 169 11.60 7.19 0.76
N ARG A 170 12.11 5.97 0.54
CA ARG A 170 13.53 5.69 0.52
C ARG A 170 14.00 5.43 -0.90
N ARG A 171 15.02 6.15 -1.33
CA ARG A 171 15.74 5.94 -2.59
C ARG A 171 17.14 5.44 -2.29
N VAL A 172 17.55 4.37 -2.94
CA VAL A 172 18.89 3.79 -2.85
C VAL A 172 19.52 3.80 -4.23
N ARG A 173 20.77 4.24 -4.31
CA ARG A 173 21.60 4.21 -5.51
C ARG A 173 22.97 3.63 -5.17
N CYS A 174 23.46 2.75 -6.01
CA CYS A 174 24.83 2.26 -5.94
C CYS A 174 25.61 2.79 -7.13
N LEU A 175 26.72 3.46 -6.83
CA LEU A 175 27.56 4.15 -7.80
C LEU A 175 28.89 3.41 -7.90
N GLN A 176 29.27 3.02 -9.12
CA GLN A 176 30.59 2.48 -9.39
C GLN A 176 31.54 3.63 -9.78
N PRO A 177 32.60 3.89 -8.98
CA PRO A 177 33.58 4.90 -9.34
C PRO A 177 34.35 4.48 -10.60
N PRO A 178 34.85 5.43 -11.41
CA PRO A 178 35.63 5.12 -12.60
C PRO A 178 36.90 4.32 -12.24
N GLU A 179 37.24 3.30 -13.03
CA GLU A 179 38.50 2.56 -12.89
C GLU A 179 39.74 3.48 -13.05
N PRO A 180 40.88 3.18 -12.40
CA PRO A 180 42.12 3.88 -12.71
C PRO A 180 42.50 3.66 -14.18
N PRO A 181 43.17 4.63 -14.83
CA PRO A 181 43.81 4.35 -16.10
C PRO A 181 44.83 3.21 -15.91
N ALA A 182 44.71 2.18 -16.76
CA ALA A 182 45.66 1.08 -16.81
C ALA A 182 47.06 1.65 -17.10
N GLY A 183 47.91 1.71 -16.07
CA GLY A 183 49.27 2.26 -16.18
C GLY A 183 49.73 3.14 -15.02
N ALA A 184 48.86 3.54 -14.09
CA ALA A 184 49.24 4.33 -12.90
C ALA A 184 49.47 3.48 -11.62
N GLY A 185 49.69 2.17 -11.78
CA GLY A 185 50.14 1.29 -10.70
C GLY A 185 51.66 1.32 -10.62
N GLY A 186 52.21 2.17 -9.75
CA GLY A 186 53.61 2.06 -9.33
C GLY A 186 53.89 0.66 -8.80
N ALA A 187 55.05 0.13 -9.17
CA ALA A 187 55.54 -1.18 -8.78
C ALA A 187 55.46 -1.39 -7.25
N ALA A 188 54.57 -2.28 -6.81
CA ALA A 188 54.62 -2.85 -5.48
C ALA A 188 54.17 -4.32 -5.53
N GLY A 189 55.15 -5.20 -5.37
CA GLY A 189 55.03 -6.50 -4.69
C GLY A 189 54.08 -7.53 -5.27
N ALA A 190 54.65 -8.50 -5.99
CA ALA A 190 54.04 -9.81 -6.15
C ALA A 190 53.86 -10.51 -4.78
N GLY A 191 52.71 -11.14 -4.57
CA GLY A 191 52.55 -12.25 -3.62
C GLY A 191 51.55 -12.05 -2.48
N GLY A 192 50.29 -12.43 -2.73
CA GLY A 192 49.31 -12.71 -1.68
C GLY A 192 47.93 -13.02 -2.30
N PRO A 193 47.25 -14.12 -1.92
CA PRO A 193 45.91 -14.40 -2.44
C PRO A 193 44.95 -13.36 -1.86
N ALA A 194 44.49 -12.44 -2.70
CA ALA A 194 43.43 -11.51 -2.35
C ALA A 194 42.16 -12.32 -2.03
N ALA A 195 41.69 -12.21 -0.80
CA ALA A 195 40.39 -12.74 -0.39
C ALA A 195 39.30 -12.20 -1.34
N PRO A 196 38.25 -12.98 -1.63
CA PRO A 196 37.15 -12.51 -2.47
C PRO A 196 36.40 -11.41 -1.71
N ALA A 197 36.78 -10.15 -1.96
CA ALA A 197 36.02 -9.01 -1.50
C ALA A 197 34.62 -9.14 -2.13
N GLY A 198 33.60 -9.31 -1.29
CA GLY A 198 32.22 -9.43 -1.77
C GLY A 198 31.89 -8.27 -2.71
N ALA A 199 31.07 -8.52 -3.74
CA ALA A 199 30.74 -7.57 -4.81
C ALA A 199 30.27 -6.17 -4.34
N GLY A 200 29.88 -6.00 -3.06
CA GLY A 200 29.54 -4.71 -2.46
C GLY A 200 30.72 -3.86 -1.95
N ALA A 201 31.95 -4.38 -1.90
CA ALA A 201 33.11 -3.63 -1.39
C ALA A 201 33.65 -2.57 -2.36
N GLN A 202 33.15 -2.53 -3.60
CA GLN A 202 33.65 -1.67 -4.69
C GLN A 202 32.66 -0.58 -5.14
N CYS A 203 31.48 -0.47 -4.50
CA CYS A 203 30.45 0.51 -4.87
C CYS A 203 30.18 1.50 -3.73
N VAL A 204 29.96 2.77 -4.08
CA VAL A 204 29.49 3.79 -3.15
C VAL A 204 27.98 3.68 -3.03
N LEU A 205 27.48 3.51 -1.81
CA LEU A 205 26.06 3.42 -1.51
C LEU A 205 25.53 4.81 -1.13
N LEU A 206 24.56 5.31 -1.89
CA LEU A 206 23.81 6.53 -1.59
C LEU A 206 22.37 6.16 -1.22
N GLN A 207 21.97 6.51 -0.01
CA GLN A 207 20.60 6.40 0.47
C GLN A 207 20.03 7.79 0.73
N GLU A 208 18.82 8.03 0.22
CA GLU A 208 18.07 9.26 0.43
C GLU A 208 16.71 8.93 1.03
N ASP A 209 16.39 9.51 2.18
CA ASP A 209 15.08 9.39 2.83
C ASP A 209 14.34 10.72 2.72
N PHE A 210 13.11 10.67 2.21
CA PHE A 210 12.24 11.82 2.05
C PHE A 210 11.01 11.65 2.95
N LEU A 211 10.67 12.66 3.75
CA LEU A 211 9.49 12.65 4.60
C LEU A 211 8.95 14.06 4.83
N ALA A 212 7.64 14.18 5.04
CA ALA A 212 7.01 15.36 5.62
C ALA A 212 6.76 15.09 7.10
N HIS A 213 7.25 15.95 7.99
CA HIS A 213 7.25 15.67 9.42
C HIS A 213 5.81 15.62 9.96
N ARG A 214 5.50 14.63 10.82
CA ARG A 214 4.12 14.28 11.16
C ARG A 214 3.47 15.27 12.12
N ALA A 215 4.22 15.75 13.10
CA ALA A 215 3.78 16.74 14.10
C ALA A 215 4.14 18.19 13.75
N ARG A 216 4.94 18.42 12.70
CA ARG A 216 5.43 19.76 12.32
C ARG A 216 4.95 20.06 10.90
N PRO A 217 3.84 20.80 10.74
CA PRO A 217 3.14 20.89 9.46
C PRO A 217 4.02 21.49 8.36
N HIS A 218 4.86 22.47 8.68
CA HIS A 218 5.68 23.19 7.70
C HIS A 218 6.99 22.49 7.33
N LEU A 219 7.36 21.42 8.05
CA LEU A 219 8.66 20.78 7.92
C LEU A 219 8.61 19.56 7.00
N TYR A 220 9.56 19.50 6.08
CA TYR A 220 9.93 18.25 5.42
C TYR A 220 11.46 18.09 5.36
N VAL A 221 11.91 16.84 5.31
CA VAL A 221 13.31 16.47 5.49
C VAL A 221 13.77 15.58 4.33
N GLN A 222 14.96 15.89 3.81
CA GLN A 222 15.75 15.01 2.95
C GLN A 222 17.00 14.58 3.71
N ARG A 223 17.06 13.33 4.18
CA ARG A 223 18.28 12.76 4.76
C ARG A 223 19.11 12.11 3.66
N ILE A 224 20.41 12.36 3.68
CA ILE A 224 21.40 11.89 2.71
C ILE A 224 22.43 11.07 3.49
N HIS A 225 22.46 9.77 3.25
CA HIS A 225 23.43 8.87 3.83
C HIS A 225 24.31 8.26 2.74
N ILE A 226 25.61 8.50 2.81
CA ILE A 226 26.58 8.00 1.83
C ILE A 226 27.57 7.11 2.55
N HIS A 227 27.66 5.85 2.13
CA HIS A 227 28.68 4.92 2.59
C HIS A 227 29.68 4.67 1.46
N ASN A 228 30.93 5.05 1.69
CA ASN A 228 32.01 4.88 0.74
C ASN A 228 32.99 3.79 1.21
N PRO A 229 32.79 2.52 0.85
CA PRO A 229 33.70 1.43 1.21
C PRO A 229 35.00 1.44 0.37
N THR A 230 35.11 2.32 -0.62
CA THR A 230 36.20 2.31 -1.61
C THR A 230 37.45 3.00 -1.09
N GLU A 231 38.58 2.80 -1.78
CA GLU A 231 39.85 3.48 -1.49
C GLU A 231 39.93 4.90 -2.09
N ARG A 232 38.84 5.43 -2.64
CA ARG A 232 38.81 6.72 -3.35
C ARG A 232 37.81 7.67 -2.74
N VAL A 233 38.01 8.97 -2.96
CA VAL A 233 37.02 9.99 -2.59
C VAL A 233 35.81 9.86 -3.52
N ALA A 234 34.61 9.78 -2.94
CA ALA A 234 33.37 9.89 -3.68
C ALA A 234 32.92 11.36 -3.71
N ALA A 235 32.62 11.89 -4.90
CA ALA A 235 32.23 13.28 -5.08
C ALA A 235 30.90 13.41 -5.81
N LEU A 236 29.97 14.18 -5.25
CA LEU A 236 28.65 14.44 -5.82
C LEU A 236 28.34 15.93 -5.87
N TRP A 237 27.90 16.41 -7.02
CA TRP A 237 27.32 17.74 -7.17
C TRP A 237 25.94 17.79 -6.53
N THR A 238 25.71 18.85 -5.77
CA THR A 238 24.38 19.21 -5.31
C THR A 238 23.78 20.19 -6.30
N VAL A 239 22.74 19.76 -7.01
CA VAL A 239 21.92 20.67 -7.80
C VAL A 239 20.83 21.19 -6.88
N GLY A 240 20.98 22.45 -6.47
CA GLY A 240 20.05 23.13 -5.57
C GLY A 240 18.63 23.26 -6.17
N PRO A 241 17.66 23.71 -5.36
CA PRO A 241 16.31 23.97 -5.82
C PRO A 241 16.34 25.10 -6.86
N THR A 242 16.37 24.75 -8.14
CA THR A 242 16.20 25.72 -9.22
C THR A 242 14.73 25.77 -9.59
N PRO A 243 14.12 26.96 -9.67
CA PRO A 243 12.79 27.07 -10.24
C PRO A 243 12.88 26.68 -11.74
N ARG A 244 12.00 25.78 -12.17
CA ARG A 244 12.03 25.12 -13.48
C ARG A 244 10.83 25.62 -14.29
N PRO A 245 10.94 26.27 -15.48
CA PRO A 245 12.08 27.01 -16.09
C PRO A 245 12.41 28.28 -15.26
N PRO A 246 13.47 29.08 -15.53
CA PRO A 246 13.78 30.25 -14.70
C PRO A 246 12.60 31.25 -14.73
N PRO A 247 11.81 31.42 -13.64
CA PRO A 247 10.66 32.28 -13.68
C PRO A 247 10.97 33.58 -12.94
N LYS A 248 10.35 34.66 -13.39
CA LYS A 248 10.24 35.92 -12.64
C LYS A 248 9.48 35.79 -11.31
N ALA A 249 9.10 34.58 -10.88
CA ALA A 249 8.10 34.31 -9.84
C ALA A 249 8.66 34.09 -8.42
N PHE A 250 9.90 33.59 -8.29
CA PHE A 250 10.55 33.38 -7.00
C PHE A 250 11.91 34.09 -6.92
N SER A 251 12.15 34.81 -5.83
CA SER A 251 13.44 35.37 -5.45
C SER A 251 14.07 34.50 -4.35
N GLY A 252 15.38 34.29 -4.43
CA GLY A 252 16.15 33.55 -3.43
C GLY A 252 17.24 34.42 -2.82
N THR A 253 17.45 34.31 -1.51
CA THR A 253 18.53 34.99 -0.78
C THR A 253 19.27 33.99 0.10
N LEU A 254 20.60 34.14 0.19
CA LEU A 254 21.41 33.39 1.14
C LEU A 254 21.47 34.18 2.44
N GLU A 255 21.12 33.51 3.54
CA GLU A 255 21.13 34.09 4.87
C GLU A 255 22.13 33.38 5.77
N LYS A 256 22.73 34.16 6.66
CA LYS A 256 23.65 33.69 7.68
C LYS A 256 23.19 34.24 9.03
N ALA A 257 23.01 33.36 10.01
CA ALA A 257 22.65 33.72 11.37
C ALA A 257 23.50 32.88 12.32
N GLY A 258 24.48 33.52 12.97
CA GLY A 258 25.51 32.80 13.73
C GLY A 258 26.32 31.87 12.83
N ASP A 259 26.41 30.60 13.22
CA ASP A 259 27.09 29.53 12.47
C ASP A 259 26.19 28.86 11.43
N HIS A 260 24.90 29.17 11.45
CA HIS A 260 23.92 28.58 10.54
C HIS A 260 23.84 29.35 9.20
N GLN A 261 23.73 28.60 8.11
CA GLN A 261 23.47 29.14 6.76
C GLN A 261 22.24 28.47 6.15
N PHE A 262 21.33 29.28 5.61
CA PHE A 262 20.12 28.81 4.97
C PHE A 262 19.74 29.69 3.78
N LEU A 263 18.97 29.10 2.86
CA LEU A 263 18.41 29.78 1.69
C LEU A 263 16.97 30.17 2.00
N LEU A 264 16.61 31.42 1.75
CA LEU A 264 15.24 31.91 1.86
C LEU A 264 14.71 32.24 0.46
N HIS A 265 13.68 31.51 0.04
CA HIS A 265 12.97 31.72 -1.21
C HIS A 265 11.60 32.33 -0.94
N SER A 266 11.21 33.33 -1.72
CA SER A 266 9.89 33.96 -1.66
C SER A 266 9.31 34.14 -3.04
N GLY A 267 8.02 33.87 -3.20
CA GLY A 267 7.31 34.01 -4.47
C GLY A 267 5.81 33.87 -4.31
N HIS A 268 5.13 33.59 -5.42
CA HIS A 268 3.69 33.37 -5.44
C HIS A 268 3.33 32.05 -6.11
N SER A 269 2.21 31.46 -5.68
CA SER A 269 1.64 30.28 -6.34
C SER A 269 1.13 30.63 -7.74
N PRO A 270 0.90 29.60 -8.60
CA PRO A 270 0.06 29.77 -9.77
C PRO A 270 -1.30 30.39 -9.39
N PRO A 271 -1.90 31.24 -10.24
CA PRO A 271 -3.21 31.82 -9.98
C PRO A 271 -4.29 30.74 -9.77
N LEU A 272 -5.08 30.92 -8.72
CA LEU A 272 -6.27 30.14 -8.45
C LEU A 272 -7.37 30.44 -9.49
N PRO A 273 -8.42 29.60 -9.61
CA PRO A 273 -9.54 29.84 -10.53
C PRO A 273 -10.24 31.19 -10.35
N ASN A 274 -10.19 31.76 -9.14
CA ASN A 274 -10.74 33.07 -8.81
C ASN A 274 -9.78 34.25 -9.11
N GLY A 275 -8.62 34.00 -9.73
CA GLY A 275 -7.61 34.99 -10.08
C GLY A 275 -6.72 35.45 -8.92
N LYS A 276 -6.91 34.94 -7.70
CA LYS A 276 -6.07 35.20 -6.54
C LYS A 276 -4.82 34.31 -6.53
N VAL A 277 -3.80 34.69 -5.79
CA VAL A 277 -2.58 33.90 -5.56
C VAL A 277 -2.30 33.77 -4.08
N ASN A 278 -1.52 32.75 -3.71
CA ASN A 278 -0.95 32.65 -2.37
C ASN A 278 0.51 33.12 -2.41
N LEU A 279 0.93 33.86 -1.39
CA LEU A 279 2.35 34.16 -1.15
C LEU A 279 2.99 32.91 -0.55
N VAL A 280 4.17 32.54 -1.03
CA VAL A 280 4.88 31.33 -0.60
C VAL A 280 6.28 31.70 -0.17
N VAL A 281 6.67 31.25 1.02
CA VAL A 281 8.02 31.39 1.55
C VAL A 281 8.57 30.02 1.89
N VAL A 282 9.78 29.74 1.43
CA VAL A 282 10.49 28.48 1.71
C VAL A 282 11.86 28.79 2.27
N ALA A 283 12.13 28.32 3.48
CA ALA A 283 13.46 28.36 4.08
C ALA A 283 14.08 26.96 4.04
N ALA A 284 15.34 26.85 3.60
CA ALA A 284 16.02 25.57 3.42
C ALA A 284 17.44 25.61 4.00
N LYS A 285 17.82 24.62 4.80
CA LYS A 285 19.21 24.47 5.27
C LYS A 285 20.14 24.39 4.06
N LYS A 286 21.20 25.20 4.03
CA LYS A 286 22.15 25.18 2.91
C LYS A 286 22.99 23.90 2.97
N LEU A 287 23.04 23.18 1.86
CA LEU A 287 23.99 22.10 1.64
C LEU A 287 25.19 22.64 0.83
N VAL A 288 26.36 22.06 1.03
CA VAL A 288 27.56 22.41 0.24
C VAL A 288 27.39 22.01 -1.23
N ASP A 289 27.90 22.82 -2.16
CA ASP A 289 27.72 22.61 -3.60
C ASP A 289 28.34 21.29 -4.11
N LEU A 290 29.41 20.85 -3.45
CA LEU A 290 30.14 19.62 -3.74
C LEU A 290 30.29 18.80 -2.47
N LEU A 291 29.61 17.66 -2.40
CA LEU A 291 29.78 16.69 -1.33
C LEU A 291 30.97 15.78 -1.63
N GLN A 292 31.92 15.72 -0.71
CA GLN A 292 33.09 14.83 -0.79
C GLN A 292 33.09 13.88 0.40
N VAL A 293 33.16 12.58 0.12
CA VAL A 293 33.19 11.52 1.14
C VAL A 293 34.51 10.78 1.02
N ALA A 294 35.28 10.77 2.11
CA ALA A 294 36.59 10.14 2.17
C ALA A 294 36.53 8.62 1.92
N PRO A 295 37.66 8.00 1.54
CA PRO A 295 37.75 6.54 1.49
C PRO A 295 37.38 5.90 2.82
N LYS A 296 36.70 4.74 2.77
CA LYS A 296 36.30 3.95 3.96
C LYS A 296 35.52 4.75 5.02
N SER A 297 34.81 5.80 4.61
CA SER A 297 34.07 6.67 5.52
C SER A 297 32.57 6.68 5.19
N LEU A 298 31.81 7.25 6.12
CA LEU A 298 30.38 7.50 5.98
C LEU A 298 30.11 9.00 6.10
N LEU A 299 29.08 9.47 5.40
CA LEU A 299 28.50 10.79 5.54
C LEU A 299 27.03 10.62 5.87
N ASP A 300 26.55 11.34 6.88
CA ASP A 300 25.14 11.43 7.23
C ASP A 300 24.79 12.91 7.38
N GLU A 301 24.05 13.43 6.40
CA GLU A 301 23.62 14.82 6.34
C GLU A 301 22.12 14.89 6.13
N ALA A 302 21.53 16.03 6.47
CA ALA A 302 20.14 16.29 6.09
C ALA A 302 19.92 17.73 5.70
N VAL A 303 18.97 17.90 4.79
CA VAL A 303 18.45 19.19 4.35
C VAL A 303 17.04 19.35 4.92
N LEU A 304 16.89 20.37 5.76
CA LEU A 304 15.62 20.74 6.39
C LEU A 304 14.95 21.81 5.55
N TRP A 305 13.64 21.70 5.35
CA TRP A 305 12.85 22.64 4.57
C TRP A 305 11.62 23.05 5.35
N VAL A 306 11.37 24.36 5.42
CA VAL A 306 10.24 24.98 6.09
C VAL A 306 9.44 25.76 5.06
N VAL A 307 8.13 25.47 4.95
CA VAL A 307 7.24 26.09 3.97
C VAL A 307 6.10 26.82 4.67
N TYR A 308 5.98 28.11 4.37
CA TYR A 308 4.86 28.94 4.79
C TYR A 308 4.10 29.45 3.58
N ILE A 309 2.78 29.57 3.74
CA ILE A 309 1.87 30.05 2.71
C ILE A 309 0.85 31.01 3.29
N SER A 310 0.49 32.06 2.55
CA SER A 310 -0.57 33.01 2.95
C SER A 310 -1.95 32.50 2.58
N GLU A 311 -2.97 33.20 3.08
CA GLU A 311 -4.31 33.20 2.51
C GLU A 311 -4.32 33.75 1.07
N PRO A 312 -5.33 33.45 0.24
CA PRO A 312 -5.39 33.94 -1.14
C PRO A 312 -5.54 35.47 -1.24
N VAL A 313 -4.61 36.12 -1.95
CA VAL A 313 -4.56 37.56 -2.17
C VAL A 313 -4.80 37.92 -3.64
N ASP A 314 -5.46 39.05 -3.90
CA ASP A 314 -5.74 39.53 -5.26
C ASP A 314 -4.52 40.22 -5.89
N LEU A 315 -3.94 39.62 -6.93
CA LEU A 315 -2.80 40.12 -7.72
C LEU A 315 -2.94 41.56 -8.20
N ARG A 316 -4.16 42.04 -8.49
CA ARG A 316 -4.39 43.42 -8.97
C ARG A 316 -4.35 44.41 -7.80
N ALA A 317 -4.90 44.01 -6.65
CA ALA A 317 -4.79 44.77 -5.43
C ALA A 317 -3.34 44.80 -4.89
N LEU A 318 -2.53 43.77 -5.14
CA LEU A 318 -1.10 43.72 -4.80
C LEU A 318 -0.32 44.88 -5.41
N LYS A 319 -0.48 45.12 -6.72
CA LYS A 319 0.20 46.21 -7.44
C LYS A 319 -0.21 47.61 -6.97
N ALA A 320 -1.40 47.76 -6.39
CA ALA A 320 -1.95 49.04 -5.94
C ALA A 320 -1.76 49.31 -4.43
N LYS A 321 -1.59 48.28 -3.60
CA LYS A 321 -1.53 48.36 -2.12
C LYS A 321 -0.24 47.74 -1.53
N GLY A 322 0.89 47.88 -2.22
CA GLY A 322 2.14 47.15 -1.95
C GLY A 322 2.64 47.11 -0.49
N ALA A 323 2.29 48.09 0.35
CA ALA A 323 2.66 48.10 1.77
C ALA A 323 2.04 46.93 2.60
N LYS A 324 0.80 46.51 2.30
CA LYS A 324 0.14 45.42 3.05
C LYS A 324 0.74 44.05 2.69
N GLU A 325 1.00 43.81 1.41
CA GLU A 325 1.66 42.59 0.92
C GLU A 325 3.07 42.49 1.50
N MET A 326 3.84 43.57 1.45
CA MET A 326 5.20 43.58 1.97
C MET A 326 5.22 43.27 3.46
N LYS A 327 4.20 43.71 4.22
CA LYS A 327 4.03 43.33 5.63
C LYS A 327 3.69 41.85 5.81
N GLU A 328 2.76 41.30 5.02
CA GLU A 328 2.36 39.89 5.10
C GLU A 328 3.49 38.95 4.66
N LEU A 329 4.15 39.24 3.54
CA LEU A 329 5.32 38.53 3.06
C LEU A 329 6.46 38.59 4.09
N LYS A 330 6.72 39.76 4.67
CA LYS A 330 7.74 39.92 5.71
C LYS A 330 7.40 39.08 6.95
N ALA A 331 6.13 39.04 7.36
CA ALA A 331 5.70 38.18 8.46
C ALA A 331 5.91 36.69 8.15
N LEU A 332 5.59 36.23 6.94
CA LEU A 332 5.89 34.86 6.51
C LEU A 332 7.40 34.56 6.51
N GLN A 333 8.21 35.50 6.02
CA GLN A 333 9.67 35.39 6.05
C GLN A 333 10.20 35.30 7.48
N ASP A 334 9.71 36.12 8.40
CA ASP A 334 10.15 36.11 9.79
C ASP A 334 9.75 34.80 10.50
N MET A 335 8.56 34.26 10.21
CA MET A 335 8.15 32.93 10.70
C MET A 335 9.04 31.80 10.14
N ALA A 336 9.28 31.80 8.83
CA ALA A 336 10.14 30.79 8.19
C ALA A 336 11.58 30.84 8.71
N ARG A 337 12.14 32.05 8.92
CA ARG A 337 13.47 32.26 9.51
C ARG A 337 13.53 31.75 10.94
N LYS A 338 12.52 32.06 11.75
CA LYS A 338 12.46 31.60 13.13
C LYS A 338 12.42 30.08 13.21
N GLU A 339 11.49 29.45 12.49
CA GLU A 339 11.31 28.00 12.54
C GLU A 339 12.53 27.23 11.98
N ILE A 340 13.15 27.68 10.88
CA ILE A 340 14.36 26.99 10.35
C ILE A 340 15.53 27.07 11.32
N LEU A 341 15.71 28.20 12.03
CA LEU A 341 16.78 28.36 13.01
C LEU A 341 16.59 27.43 14.21
N GLU A 342 15.37 27.39 14.77
CA GLU A 342 15.02 26.46 15.84
C GLU A 342 15.23 25.00 15.44
N LEU A 343 14.92 24.64 14.19
CA LEU A 343 15.07 23.28 13.69
C LEU A 343 16.53 22.87 13.44
N MET A 344 17.41 23.80 13.07
CA MET A 344 18.84 23.52 12.88
C MET A 344 19.57 23.23 14.20
N ASP A 345 18.99 23.62 15.34
CA ASP A 345 19.51 23.30 16.68
C ASP A 345 19.05 21.91 17.18
N ILE A 346 18.08 21.28 16.51
CA ILE A 346 17.57 19.95 16.87
C ILE A 346 18.33 18.88 16.08
N PRO A 347 18.83 17.81 16.73
CA PRO A 347 19.43 16.69 16.03
C PRO A 347 18.45 16.04 15.03
N VAL A 348 18.91 15.83 13.80
CA VAL A 348 18.10 15.23 12.73
C VAL A 348 17.60 13.83 13.11
N ALA A 349 18.43 13.07 13.85
CA ALA A 349 18.05 11.75 14.35
C ALA A 349 16.79 11.80 15.23
N ASP A 350 16.66 12.83 16.06
CA ASP A 350 15.50 13.00 16.95
C ASP A 350 14.24 13.35 16.14
N LEU A 351 14.37 14.22 15.12
CA LEU A 351 13.26 14.52 14.19
C LEU A 351 12.78 13.28 13.44
N LEU A 352 13.71 12.40 13.05
CA LEU A 352 13.38 11.14 12.37
C LEU A 352 12.70 10.15 13.31
N LEU A 353 13.22 10.02 14.52
CA LEU A 353 12.67 9.11 15.54
C LEU A 353 11.25 9.55 15.94
N ASP A 354 11.06 10.84 16.22
CA ASP A 354 9.75 11.42 16.54
C ASP A 354 8.74 11.18 15.41
N HIS A 355 9.11 11.49 14.17
CA HIS A 355 8.28 11.22 13.00
C HIS A 355 7.87 9.73 12.89
N GLN A 356 8.81 8.80 13.05
CA GLN A 356 8.55 7.37 12.94
C GLN A 356 7.65 6.86 14.08
N GLN A 357 7.85 7.34 15.30
CA GLN A 357 7.00 6.99 16.45
C GLN A 357 5.56 7.46 16.22
N LEU A 358 5.36 8.67 15.72
CA LEU A 358 4.03 9.21 15.42
C LEU A 358 3.34 8.43 14.29
N TRP A 359 4.07 8.00 13.26
CA TRP A 359 3.52 7.12 12.23
C TRP A 359 3.17 5.73 12.76
N ALA A 360 3.99 5.15 13.63
CA ALA A 360 3.69 3.89 14.29
C ALA A 360 2.41 4.00 15.15
N GLN A 361 2.20 5.13 15.83
CA GLN A 361 0.97 5.39 16.60
C GLN A 361 -0.27 5.46 15.69
N LEU A 362 -0.21 6.18 14.56
CA LEU A 362 -1.34 6.26 13.61
C LEU A 362 -1.75 4.90 13.06
N PHE A 363 -0.76 4.02 12.89
CA PHE A 363 -0.93 2.68 12.35
C PHE A 363 -1.19 1.61 13.41
N ALA A 364 -1.30 2.00 14.68
CA ALA A 364 -1.78 1.12 15.75
C ALA A 364 -3.25 0.73 15.54
N SER A 365 -4.01 1.60 14.86
CA SER A 365 -5.35 1.33 14.35
C SER A 365 -5.29 1.07 12.84
N GLY A 366 -6.17 0.21 12.33
CA GLY A 366 -6.17 -0.11 10.92
C GLY A 366 -7.00 -1.33 10.54
N VAL A 367 -6.90 -1.65 9.24
CA VAL A 367 -7.56 -2.79 8.61
C VAL A 367 -6.49 -3.72 8.04
N GLU A 368 -6.60 -5.02 8.33
CA GLU A 368 -5.72 -6.04 7.76
C GLU A 368 -6.54 -7.10 7.03
N MET A 369 -6.23 -7.31 5.74
CA MET A 369 -6.87 -8.37 4.95
C MET A 369 -6.12 -9.69 5.12
N LYS A 370 -6.84 -10.78 5.38
CA LYS A 370 -6.27 -12.13 5.52
C LYS A 370 -6.61 -13.01 4.33
N LYS A 371 -7.89 -13.16 4.03
CA LYS A 371 -8.39 -14.03 2.96
C LYS A 371 -9.52 -13.33 2.22
N ILE A 372 -9.40 -13.28 0.90
CA ILE A 372 -10.37 -12.65 0.00
C ILE A 372 -10.96 -13.75 -0.87
N ASN A 373 -12.29 -13.83 -0.91
CA ASN A 373 -13.04 -14.86 -1.61
C ASN A 373 -14.01 -14.29 -2.67
N ASP A 374 -14.17 -12.96 -2.76
CA ASP A 374 -14.86 -12.27 -3.86
C ASP A 374 -13.96 -11.30 -4.65
N ALA A 375 -14.49 -10.79 -5.75
CA ALA A 375 -13.78 -9.90 -6.67
C ALA A 375 -13.86 -8.40 -6.33
N HIS A 376 -14.84 -7.98 -5.52
CA HIS A 376 -15.10 -6.57 -5.20
C HIS A 376 -14.39 -6.12 -3.92
N THR A 377 -13.91 -7.06 -3.10
CA THR A 377 -13.10 -6.77 -1.93
C THR A 377 -11.70 -6.29 -2.32
N PRO A 378 -11.23 -5.14 -1.79
CA PRO A 378 -9.91 -4.61 -2.12
C PRO A 378 -8.79 -5.51 -1.58
N SER A 379 -7.69 -5.57 -2.32
CA SER A 379 -6.48 -6.29 -1.88
C SER A 379 -5.86 -5.68 -0.63
N SER A 380 -5.09 -6.47 0.14
CA SER A 380 -4.34 -5.95 1.30
C SER A 380 -3.44 -4.75 0.94
N LEU A 381 -2.83 -4.78 -0.25
CA LEU A 381 -1.99 -3.67 -0.73
C LEU A 381 -2.83 -2.42 -0.99
N THR A 382 -4.00 -2.57 -1.62
CA THR A 382 -4.95 -1.47 -1.88
C THR A 382 -5.38 -0.81 -0.58
N VAL A 383 -5.75 -1.60 0.43
CA VAL A 383 -6.16 -1.09 1.75
C VAL A 383 -5.02 -0.32 2.41
N ASN A 384 -3.83 -0.93 2.55
CA ASN A 384 -2.69 -0.30 3.22
C ASN A 384 -2.24 0.99 2.52
N LEU A 385 -2.19 0.97 1.18
CA LEU A 385 -1.78 2.12 0.39
C LEU A 385 -2.79 3.28 0.47
N THR A 386 -4.10 2.97 0.41
CA THR A 386 -5.16 3.97 0.59
C THR A 386 -5.11 4.57 1.98
N LEU A 387 -5.01 3.75 3.04
CA LEU A 387 -4.85 4.24 4.41
C LEU A 387 -3.64 5.17 4.55
N TYR A 388 -2.48 4.76 4.03
CA TYR A 388 -1.27 5.57 4.03
C TYR A 388 -1.47 6.94 3.35
N TYR A 389 -2.11 6.97 2.17
CA TYR A 389 -2.37 8.21 1.46
C TYR A 389 -3.37 9.10 2.19
N MET A 390 -4.42 8.52 2.77
CA MET A 390 -5.38 9.26 3.58
C MET A 390 -4.72 9.91 4.80
N LEU A 391 -3.83 9.21 5.48
CA LEU A 391 -3.01 9.77 6.56
C LEU A 391 -2.07 10.87 6.05
N SER A 392 -1.40 10.64 4.91
CA SER A 392 -0.47 11.61 4.30
C SER A 392 -1.17 12.91 3.88
N CYS A 393 -2.46 12.85 3.54
CA CYS A 393 -3.27 14.00 3.11
C CYS A 393 -4.17 14.59 4.21
N SER A 394 -4.00 14.14 5.45
CA SER A 394 -4.77 14.62 6.60
C SER A 394 -3.83 15.20 7.66
N PRO A 395 -4.09 16.39 8.22
CA PRO A 395 -3.28 16.95 9.30
C PRO A 395 -3.47 16.11 10.58
N ALA A 396 -2.51 16.14 11.52
CA ALA A 396 -2.66 15.53 12.84
C ALA A 396 -2.48 16.59 13.94
N PRO A 397 -3.46 17.49 14.14
CA PRO A 397 -3.38 18.52 15.18
C PRO A 397 -3.19 17.90 16.57
N LEU A 398 -3.81 16.75 16.83
CA LEU A 398 -3.67 16.01 18.09
C LEU A 398 -2.21 15.61 18.41
N LEU A 399 -1.41 15.41 17.37
CA LEU A 399 0.01 15.04 17.51
C LEU A 399 0.93 16.28 17.58
N SER A 400 0.39 17.49 17.43
CA SER A 400 1.19 18.72 17.50
C SER A 400 1.64 18.99 18.95
N PRO A 401 2.92 19.34 19.19
CA PRO A 401 3.37 19.75 20.52
C PRO A 401 2.80 21.12 20.94
N THR A 402 2.31 21.92 19.99
CA THR A 402 1.81 23.28 20.26
C THR A 402 0.33 23.32 20.68
N LEU A 403 -0.37 22.18 20.66
CA LEU A 403 -1.79 22.12 21.00
C LEU A 403 -2.00 22.32 22.51
N SER A 404 -2.96 23.15 22.90
CA SER A 404 -3.27 23.35 24.32
C SER A 404 -3.81 22.07 24.96
N ARG A 405 -3.65 21.94 26.29
CA ARG A 405 -4.16 20.76 27.02
C ARG A 405 -5.67 20.59 26.86
N TRP A 406 -6.42 21.68 26.97
CA TRP A 406 -7.88 21.65 26.80
C TRP A 406 -8.30 21.15 25.40
N GLU A 407 -7.69 21.67 24.34
CA GLU A 407 -8.00 21.24 22.97
C GLU A 407 -7.61 19.78 22.74
N ARG A 408 -6.50 19.33 23.34
CA ARG A 408 -6.08 17.93 23.32
C ARG A 408 -7.12 17.04 23.98
N ASP A 409 -7.52 17.34 25.22
CA ASP A 409 -8.51 16.55 25.97
C ASP A 409 -9.85 16.48 25.21
N GLN A 410 -10.25 17.58 24.58
CA GLN A 410 -11.45 17.63 23.73
C GLN A 410 -11.32 16.72 22.50
N MET A 411 -10.20 16.78 21.77
CA MET A 411 -9.97 15.93 20.60
C MET A 411 -9.83 14.45 20.95
N GLU A 412 -9.19 14.12 22.08
CA GLU A 412 -9.09 12.75 22.59
C GLU A 412 -10.47 12.21 22.97
N SER A 413 -11.30 13.01 23.63
CA SER A 413 -12.68 12.63 23.94
C SER A 413 -13.47 12.30 22.68
N THR A 414 -13.38 13.14 21.63
CA THR A 414 -14.02 12.89 20.33
C THR A 414 -13.46 11.65 19.63
N LEU A 415 -12.15 11.40 19.70
CA LEU A 415 -11.54 10.20 19.10
C LEU A 415 -12.01 8.91 19.79
N ASN A 416 -12.14 8.98 21.12
CA ASN A 416 -12.55 7.87 21.98
C ASN A 416 -14.02 7.51 21.80
N TYR A 417 -14.87 8.50 21.51
CA TYR A 417 -16.28 8.29 21.28
C TYR A 417 -16.90 9.48 20.55
N GLU A 418 -17.43 9.24 19.35
CA GLU A 418 -18.23 10.20 18.59
C GLU A 418 -19.59 9.57 18.29
N ASP A 419 -20.64 10.07 18.95
CA ASP A 419 -22.00 9.56 18.83
C ASP A 419 -22.45 9.52 17.36
N HIS A 420 -23.07 8.40 16.97
CA HIS A 420 -23.61 8.19 15.63
C HIS A 420 -22.60 8.29 14.48
N CYS A 421 -21.29 8.22 14.76
CA CYS A 421 -20.30 8.14 13.69
C CYS A 421 -20.41 6.81 12.93
N PHE A 422 -20.54 7.00 11.62
CA PHE A 422 -20.71 6.04 10.54
C PHE A 422 -22.08 5.38 10.49
N SER A 423 -23.12 6.18 10.26
CA SER A 423 -24.47 5.68 9.97
C SER A 423 -24.63 5.27 8.50
N GLY A 424 -24.41 4.00 8.17
CA GLY A 424 -24.80 3.41 6.88
C GLY A 424 -24.00 2.17 6.48
N HIS A 425 -24.13 1.74 5.22
CA HIS A 425 -23.50 0.51 4.74
C HIS A 425 -21.97 0.55 4.79
N ALA A 426 -21.37 -0.61 5.06
CA ALA A 426 -19.93 -0.84 5.04
C ALA A 426 -19.31 -0.39 3.71
N THR A 427 -18.12 0.22 3.78
CA THR A 427 -17.39 0.73 2.62
C THR A 427 -16.48 -0.31 1.97
N MET A 428 -16.41 -1.54 2.48
CA MET A 428 -15.49 -2.58 1.97
C MET A 428 -15.57 -2.74 0.44
N HIS A 429 -16.79 -2.82 -0.11
CA HIS A 429 -17.03 -2.98 -1.55
C HIS A 429 -17.19 -1.65 -2.32
N ALA A 430 -16.90 -0.51 -1.68
CA ALA A 430 -16.97 0.79 -2.34
C ALA A 430 -15.70 1.05 -3.16
N GLU A 431 -15.65 0.55 -4.40
CA GLU A 431 -14.47 0.63 -5.29
C GLU A 431 -13.96 2.07 -5.51
N ASN A 432 -14.86 3.07 -5.45
CA ASN A 432 -14.49 4.49 -5.55
C ASN A 432 -13.72 5.01 -4.33
N LEU A 433 -13.89 4.39 -3.17
CA LEU A 433 -13.18 4.69 -1.92
C LEU A 433 -11.90 3.85 -1.79
N TRP A 434 -11.86 2.67 -2.43
CA TRP A 434 -10.73 1.75 -2.43
C TRP A 434 -10.19 1.49 -3.85
N PRO A 435 -9.69 2.52 -4.55
CA PRO A 435 -9.31 2.37 -5.95
C PRO A 435 -8.11 1.42 -6.09
N GLY A 436 -8.23 0.44 -7.00
CA GLY A 436 -7.14 -0.49 -7.30
C GLY A 436 -5.90 0.15 -7.92
N ARG A 437 -6.00 1.39 -8.43
CA ARG A 437 -4.89 2.12 -9.04
C ARG A 437 -5.01 3.63 -8.83
N LEU A 438 -3.91 4.25 -8.40
CA LEU A 438 -3.73 5.70 -8.33
C LEU A 438 -2.46 6.05 -9.12
N SER A 439 -2.53 7.04 -10.01
CA SER A 439 -1.46 7.36 -10.98
C SER A 439 -0.84 8.75 -10.80
N SER A 440 -1.51 9.64 -10.06
CA SER A 440 -1.06 11.01 -9.82
C SER A 440 -1.38 11.48 -8.41
N VAL A 441 -0.61 12.45 -7.92
CA VAL A 441 -0.86 13.08 -6.61
C VAL A 441 -2.20 13.81 -6.60
N LEU A 442 -2.64 14.38 -7.73
CA LEU A 442 -3.95 15.02 -7.82
C LEU A 442 -5.10 14.02 -7.57
N GLN A 443 -5.00 12.80 -8.11
CA GLN A 443 -5.98 11.73 -7.82
C GLN A 443 -5.99 11.36 -6.34
N ILE A 444 -4.82 11.34 -5.69
CA ILE A 444 -4.72 11.07 -4.25
C ILE A 444 -5.38 12.19 -3.42
N LEU A 445 -5.13 13.45 -3.77
CA LEU A 445 -5.74 14.60 -3.10
C LEU A 445 -7.27 14.59 -3.27
N GLN A 446 -7.76 14.30 -4.48
CA GLN A 446 -9.19 14.14 -4.75
C GLN A 446 -9.81 12.99 -3.96
N LEU A 447 -9.13 11.83 -3.89
CA LEU A 447 -9.56 10.70 -3.08
C LEU A 447 -9.68 11.08 -1.60
N SER A 448 -8.73 11.86 -1.09
CA SER A 448 -8.78 12.41 0.27
C SER A 448 -10.03 13.25 0.52
N ASP A 449 -10.41 14.11 -0.44
CA ASP A 449 -11.61 14.94 -0.31
C ASP A 449 -12.90 14.10 -0.33
N VAL A 450 -12.96 13.08 -1.19
CA VAL A 450 -14.10 12.15 -1.26
C VAL A 450 -14.26 11.36 0.04
N TRP A 451 -13.15 10.89 0.62
CA TRP A 451 -13.17 10.21 1.91
C TRP A 451 -13.64 11.12 3.04
N LYS A 452 -13.06 12.32 3.16
CA LYS A 452 -13.46 13.31 4.19
C LYS A 452 -14.95 13.64 4.06
N LEU A 453 -15.43 13.88 2.84
CA LEU A 453 -16.84 14.15 2.58
C LEU A 453 -17.74 12.95 2.96
N THR A 454 -17.33 11.73 2.59
CA THR A 454 -18.07 10.51 2.93
C THR A 454 -18.23 10.35 4.43
N LEU A 455 -17.12 10.46 5.18
CA LEU A 455 -17.13 10.36 6.64
C LEU A 455 -18.00 11.46 7.28
N GLN A 456 -17.88 12.71 6.82
CA GLN A 456 -18.71 13.83 7.30
C GLN A 456 -20.21 13.60 7.04
N LYS A 457 -20.57 13.07 5.86
CA LYS A 457 -21.97 12.77 5.50
C LYS A 457 -22.55 11.59 6.26
N ARG A 458 -21.70 10.74 6.83
CA ARG A 458 -22.08 9.57 7.63
C ARG A 458 -21.92 9.81 9.14
N GLY A 459 -21.93 11.06 9.60
CA GLY A 459 -21.93 11.40 11.04
C GLY A 459 -20.55 11.56 11.68
N CYS A 460 -19.46 11.23 11.00
CA CYS A 460 -18.10 11.28 11.58
C CYS A 460 -17.43 12.67 11.47
N LYS A 461 -18.21 13.74 11.59
CA LYS A 461 -17.68 15.12 11.43
C LYS A 461 -16.68 15.46 12.53
N GLY A 462 -16.91 15.03 13.78
CA GLY A 462 -15.95 15.20 14.87
C GLY A 462 -14.63 14.50 14.59
N LEU A 463 -14.66 13.22 14.20
CA LEU A 463 -13.45 12.47 13.85
C LEU A 463 -12.64 13.10 12.71
N VAL A 464 -13.32 13.60 11.66
CA VAL A 464 -12.63 14.30 10.56
C VAL A 464 -11.88 15.56 11.06
N LYS A 465 -12.44 16.27 12.05
CA LYS A 465 -11.78 17.45 12.66
C LYS A 465 -10.58 17.09 13.54
N VAL A 466 -10.59 15.93 14.20
CA VAL A 466 -9.43 15.41 14.95
C VAL A 466 -8.23 15.21 14.01
N GLY A 467 -8.49 15.00 12.72
CA GLY A 467 -7.47 14.84 11.69
C GLY A 467 -7.11 13.37 11.49
N ALA A 468 -5.84 13.08 11.20
CA ALA A 468 -5.39 11.76 10.77
C ALA A 468 -5.78 10.60 11.72
N PRO A 469 -5.69 10.72 13.07
CA PRO A 469 -6.20 9.67 13.97
C PRO A 469 -7.71 9.40 13.78
N GLY A 470 -8.52 10.46 13.69
CA GLY A 470 -9.95 10.32 13.49
C GLY A 470 -10.34 9.85 12.09
N ILE A 471 -9.58 10.25 11.06
CA ILE A 471 -9.73 9.69 9.70
C ILE A 471 -9.47 8.18 9.70
N MET A 472 -8.39 7.72 10.35
CA MET A 472 -8.10 6.28 10.49
C MET A 472 -9.26 5.57 11.20
N GLN A 473 -9.67 6.05 12.37
CA GLN A 473 -10.79 5.48 13.12
C GLN A 473 -12.08 5.42 12.27
N GLY A 474 -12.44 6.52 11.61
CA GLY A 474 -13.61 6.59 10.73
C GLY A 474 -13.55 5.62 9.56
N MET A 475 -12.36 5.43 8.95
CA MET A 475 -12.15 4.45 7.88
C MET A 475 -12.24 3.01 8.37
N VAL A 476 -11.73 2.70 9.57
CA VAL A 476 -11.84 1.36 10.19
C VAL A 476 -13.31 1.05 10.49
N LEU A 477 -14.04 1.99 11.10
CA LEU A 477 -15.46 1.86 11.36
C LEU A 477 -16.23 1.67 10.05
N SER A 478 -15.94 2.49 9.03
CA SER A 478 -16.61 2.40 7.74
C SER A 478 -16.34 1.09 7.02
N PHE A 479 -15.12 0.56 7.10
CA PHE A 479 -14.74 -0.67 6.40
C PHE A 479 -15.58 -1.87 6.86
N GLY A 480 -15.72 -2.07 8.17
CA GLY A 480 -16.51 -3.16 8.73
C GLY A 480 -18.01 -2.89 8.87
N GLY A 481 -18.48 -1.67 8.63
CA GLY A 481 -19.85 -1.28 8.96
C GLY A 481 -20.07 -1.22 10.47
N LEU A 482 -19.07 -0.76 11.22
CA LEU A 482 -19.24 -0.45 12.63
C LEU A 482 -19.82 0.95 12.80
N GLN A 483 -20.64 1.11 13.84
CA GLN A 483 -21.27 2.38 14.17
C GLN A 483 -21.22 2.60 15.67
N PHE A 484 -20.86 3.81 16.10
CA PHE A 484 -21.12 4.25 17.47
C PHE A 484 -22.58 4.67 17.59
N THR A 485 -23.26 4.19 18.63
CA THR A 485 -24.57 4.71 19.03
C THR A 485 -24.39 5.62 20.25
N GLU A 486 -25.44 5.90 21.02
CA GLU A 486 -25.28 6.66 22.27
C GLU A 486 -24.62 5.80 23.36
N ASN A 487 -24.93 4.49 23.42
CA ASN A 487 -24.54 3.63 24.54
C ASN A 487 -23.66 2.43 24.17
N HIS A 488 -23.51 2.09 22.88
CA HIS A 488 -22.76 0.91 22.45
C HIS A 488 -22.13 1.08 21.07
N LEU A 489 -21.05 0.32 20.82
CA LEU A 489 -20.50 0.07 19.49
C LEU A 489 -21.23 -1.13 18.89
N GLN A 490 -21.74 -1.00 17.67
CA GLN A 490 -22.40 -2.09 16.96
C GLN A 490 -21.64 -2.45 15.69
N PHE A 491 -21.53 -3.74 15.38
CA PHE A 491 -20.99 -4.26 14.14
C PHE A 491 -22.14 -4.67 13.21
N GLN A 492 -22.41 -3.87 12.19
CA GLN A 492 -23.52 -4.03 11.26
C GLN A 492 -23.01 -4.35 9.85
N ALA A 493 -22.20 -5.40 9.74
CA ALA A 493 -21.81 -5.93 8.44
C ALA A 493 -22.98 -6.66 7.76
N ASP A 494 -23.01 -6.59 6.44
CA ASP A 494 -23.88 -7.44 5.63
C ASP A 494 -23.37 -8.90 5.71
N PRO A 495 -24.22 -9.86 6.13
CA PRO A 495 -23.86 -11.26 6.21
C PRO A 495 -23.20 -11.78 4.93
N ASP A 496 -23.64 -11.32 3.75
CA ASP A 496 -23.12 -11.77 2.46
C ASP A 496 -21.62 -11.51 2.29
N VAL A 497 -21.03 -10.59 3.06
CA VAL A 497 -19.62 -10.19 2.99
C VAL A 497 -18.71 -11.00 3.92
N LEU A 498 -19.29 -11.75 4.86
CA LEU A 498 -18.54 -12.48 5.89
C LEU A 498 -17.84 -13.74 5.38
N HIS A 499 -17.97 -14.05 4.09
CA HIS A 499 -17.15 -15.06 3.43
C HIS A 499 -15.70 -14.60 3.22
N ASN A 500 -15.32 -13.37 3.62
CA ASN A 500 -13.94 -12.89 3.66
C ASN A 500 -13.36 -12.93 5.09
N SER A 501 -12.03 -12.95 5.20
CA SER A 501 -11.33 -12.82 6.48
C SER A 501 -10.52 -11.54 6.56
N TYR A 502 -10.78 -10.74 7.59
CA TYR A 502 -10.14 -9.44 7.82
C TYR A 502 -10.13 -9.09 9.31
N ILE A 503 -9.23 -8.18 9.69
CA ILE A 503 -9.04 -7.71 11.07
C ILE A 503 -9.19 -6.20 11.10
N LEU A 504 -9.97 -5.71 12.05
CA LEU A 504 -10.14 -4.31 12.41
C LEU A 504 -9.49 -4.14 13.77
N HIS A 505 -8.32 -3.50 13.81
CA HIS A 505 -7.53 -3.40 15.03
C HIS A 505 -7.45 -1.96 15.52
N GLY A 506 -7.24 -1.80 16.83
CA GLY A 506 -7.04 -0.50 17.47
C GLY A 506 -8.26 0.43 17.40
N ILE A 507 -9.49 -0.11 17.43
CA ILE A 507 -10.70 0.70 17.45
C ILE A 507 -10.77 1.39 18.81
N HIS A 508 -10.67 2.71 18.83
CA HIS A 508 -10.85 3.49 20.05
C HIS A 508 -12.29 3.37 20.54
N TYR A 509 -12.48 2.95 21.80
CA TYR A 509 -13.78 2.91 22.43
C TYR A 509 -13.65 3.29 23.90
N LYS A 510 -14.10 4.51 24.23
CA LYS A 510 -13.81 5.15 25.52
C LYS A 510 -12.29 5.17 25.73
N THR A 511 -11.77 4.64 26.83
CA THR A 511 -10.33 4.64 27.11
C THR A 511 -9.58 3.48 26.46
N ASP A 512 -10.27 2.44 26.00
CA ASP A 512 -9.66 1.19 25.59
C ASP A 512 -9.61 1.01 24.06
N HIS A 513 -8.80 0.06 23.60
CA HIS A 513 -8.71 -0.33 22.20
C HIS A 513 -9.32 -1.70 21.96
N ILE A 514 -10.28 -1.78 21.05
CA ILE A 514 -10.93 -3.03 20.64
C ILE A 514 -10.31 -3.52 19.34
N ASN A 515 -10.01 -4.81 19.26
CA ASN A 515 -9.73 -5.50 18.02
C ASN A 515 -10.87 -6.46 17.71
N LEU A 516 -11.41 -6.36 16.50
CA LEU A 516 -12.46 -7.22 15.96
C LEU A 516 -11.94 -7.88 14.69
N ALA A 517 -11.92 -9.20 14.64
CA ALA A 517 -11.57 -9.97 13.45
C ALA A 517 -12.76 -10.80 12.98
N VAL A 518 -12.98 -10.81 11.68
CA VAL A 518 -13.88 -11.76 11.01
C VAL A 518 -12.99 -12.84 10.40
N LEU A 519 -13.15 -14.07 10.85
CA LEU A 519 -12.32 -15.20 10.45
C LEU A 519 -13.21 -16.34 9.97
N LEU A 520 -12.64 -17.20 9.12
CA LEU A 520 -13.31 -18.41 8.64
C LEU A 520 -12.69 -19.62 9.34
N ASP A 521 -13.53 -20.55 9.75
CA ASP A 521 -13.07 -21.84 10.28
C ASP A 521 -12.59 -22.78 9.15
N GLY A 522 -12.24 -24.03 9.51
CA GLY A 522 -11.78 -25.04 8.56
C GLY A 522 -12.85 -25.48 7.53
N GLU A 523 -14.13 -25.23 7.81
CA GLU A 523 -15.27 -25.53 6.94
C GLU A 523 -15.70 -24.31 6.11
N GLY A 524 -15.11 -23.14 6.37
CA GLY A 524 -15.45 -21.88 5.71
C GLY A 524 -16.59 -21.12 6.39
N LYS A 525 -16.95 -21.45 7.64
CA LYS A 525 -17.97 -20.72 8.41
C LYS A 525 -17.35 -19.50 9.08
N PRO A 526 -18.01 -18.33 9.01
CA PRO A 526 -17.50 -17.15 9.66
C PRO A 526 -17.76 -17.17 11.17
N PHE A 527 -16.77 -16.70 11.93
CA PHE A 527 -16.87 -16.40 13.34
C PHE A 527 -16.21 -15.05 13.65
N LEU A 528 -16.65 -14.40 14.72
CA LEU A 528 -16.11 -13.13 15.18
C LEU A 528 -15.13 -13.40 16.31
N HIS A 529 -13.97 -12.77 16.25
CA HIS A 529 -12.95 -12.80 17.28
C HIS A 529 -12.73 -11.40 17.82
N VAL A 530 -12.91 -11.22 19.13
CA VAL A 530 -12.89 -9.92 19.79
C VAL A 530 -11.87 -9.94 20.92
N SER A 531 -10.99 -8.94 20.96
CA SER A 531 -10.06 -8.75 22.07
C SER A 531 -9.97 -7.28 22.46
N VAL A 532 -9.74 -7.04 23.75
CA VAL A 532 -9.56 -5.69 24.28
C VAL A 532 -8.11 -5.52 24.70
N LYS A 533 -7.52 -4.41 24.31
CA LYS A 533 -6.23 -3.95 24.84
C LYS A 533 -6.53 -2.84 25.84
N PRO A 534 -6.53 -3.13 27.16
CA PRO A 534 -6.94 -2.18 28.16
C PRO A 534 -5.94 -1.04 28.26
N HIS A 535 -6.46 0.16 28.46
CA HIS A 535 -5.72 1.31 28.92
C HIS A 535 -5.85 1.43 30.44
N SER A 536 -4.96 2.20 31.08
CA SER A 536 -4.99 2.39 32.54
C SER A 536 -5.79 3.65 32.89
N PRO A 537 -6.84 3.60 33.73
CA PRO A 537 -7.42 2.45 34.42
C PRO A 537 -8.35 1.59 33.54
N PRO A 538 -8.40 0.26 33.73
CA PRO A 538 -9.21 -0.63 32.89
C PRO A 538 -10.70 -0.43 33.14
N VAL A 539 -11.47 -0.27 32.06
CA VAL A 539 -12.94 -0.23 32.10
C VAL A 539 -13.47 -1.62 31.70
N LYS A 540 -14.52 -2.06 32.38
CA LYS A 540 -15.19 -3.31 32.00
C LYS A 540 -15.98 -3.10 30.72
N ILE A 541 -15.71 -3.94 29.73
CA ILE A 541 -16.39 -3.91 28.44
C ILE A 541 -17.11 -5.25 28.28
N TYR A 542 -18.36 -5.19 27.88
CA TYR A 542 -19.22 -6.35 27.66
C TYR A 542 -19.61 -6.45 26.19
N ALA A 543 -19.86 -7.67 25.71
CA ALA A 543 -20.36 -7.90 24.37
C ALA A 543 -21.46 -8.96 24.32
N CYS A 544 -22.38 -8.81 23.37
CA CYS A 544 -23.38 -9.82 23.04
C CYS A 544 -23.58 -9.97 21.53
N GLU A 545 -23.95 -11.19 21.14
CA GLU A 545 -24.23 -11.58 19.75
C GLU A 545 -25.49 -10.91 19.21
N ALA A 546 -25.79 -11.14 17.93
CA ALA A 546 -26.99 -10.65 17.27
C ALA A 546 -28.26 -10.97 18.09
N GLY A 547 -29.02 -9.93 18.43
CA GLY A 547 -30.24 -10.03 19.24
C GLY A 547 -30.04 -10.18 20.75
N CYS A 548 -28.81 -10.31 21.24
CA CYS A 548 -28.45 -10.41 22.67
C CYS A 548 -29.35 -11.38 23.46
N LEU A 549 -29.61 -12.57 22.89
CA LEU A 549 -30.40 -13.62 23.57
C LEU A 549 -29.67 -14.22 24.77
N ASN A 550 -28.35 -14.43 24.61
CA ASN A 550 -27.47 -14.93 25.64
C ASN A 550 -27.01 -13.78 26.55
N GLU A 551 -26.62 -14.10 27.79
CA GLU A 551 -26.07 -13.10 28.70
C GLU A 551 -24.80 -12.46 28.12
N PRO A 552 -24.65 -11.12 28.20
CA PRO A 552 -23.45 -10.45 27.72
C PRO A 552 -22.19 -10.95 28.43
N VAL A 553 -21.12 -11.13 27.65
CA VAL A 553 -19.83 -11.64 28.12
C VAL A 553 -18.87 -10.47 28.38
N GLU A 554 -18.17 -10.49 29.51
CA GLU A 554 -17.10 -9.53 29.79
C GLU A 554 -15.89 -9.81 28.89
N LEU A 555 -15.53 -8.84 28.05
CA LEU A 555 -14.38 -8.91 27.18
C LEU A 555 -13.10 -8.71 27.99
N THR A 556 -12.14 -9.61 27.80
CA THR A 556 -10.84 -9.60 28.48
C THR A 556 -9.69 -9.44 27.49
N SER A 557 -8.50 -9.11 28.00
CA SER A 557 -7.27 -9.05 27.22
C SER A 557 -6.61 -10.42 27.05
N GLU A 558 -7.38 -11.50 27.12
CA GLU A 558 -6.85 -12.86 27.03
C GLU A 558 -6.18 -13.10 25.67
N PRO A 559 -5.06 -13.84 25.62
CA PRO A 559 -4.31 -14.06 24.38
C PRO A 559 -5.14 -14.71 23.28
N GLN A 560 -6.14 -15.52 23.67
CA GLN A 560 -7.04 -16.21 22.75
C GLN A 560 -8.26 -15.38 22.37
N GLY A 561 -8.49 -14.22 23.00
CA GLY A 561 -9.68 -13.38 22.81
C GLY A 561 -11.00 -14.12 23.05
N HIS A 562 -12.11 -13.44 22.76
CA HIS A 562 -13.46 -13.96 22.86
C HIS A 562 -13.97 -14.30 21.46
N THR A 563 -14.57 -15.47 21.31
CA THR A 563 -15.10 -15.94 20.02
C THR A 563 -16.62 -15.98 20.05
N PHE A 564 -17.25 -15.39 19.03
CA PHE A 564 -18.69 -15.36 18.87
C PHE A 564 -19.09 -15.98 17.54
N PRO A 565 -20.04 -16.94 17.50
CA PRO A 565 -20.66 -17.40 16.26
C PRO A 565 -21.38 -16.26 15.54
N VAL A 566 -21.37 -16.30 14.21
CA VAL A 566 -22.16 -15.34 13.41
C VAL A 566 -23.61 -15.80 13.34
N MET A 567 -24.47 -15.02 14.01
CA MET A 567 -25.92 -15.19 14.00
C MET A 567 -26.56 -14.03 13.22
N VAL A 568 -27.62 -14.31 12.45
CA VAL A 568 -28.32 -13.33 11.62
C VAL A 568 -29.80 -13.28 12.01
N THR A 569 -30.29 -12.08 12.33
CA THR A 569 -31.68 -11.86 12.75
C THR A 569 -32.60 -11.54 11.57
N GLN A 570 -33.92 -11.70 11.76
CA GLN A 570 -34.96 -11.25 10.83
C GLN A 570 -35.95 -10.30 11.54
N PRO A 571 -36.04 -9.01 11.18
CA PRO A 571 -35.20 -8.29 10.20
C PRO A 571 -33.73 -8.20 10.64
N ILE A 572 -32.83 -7.86 9.71
CA ILE A 572 -31.39 -7.81 9.97
C ILE A 572 -31.09 -6.70 10.98
N THR A 573 -30.44 -7.07 12.07
CA THR A 573 -29.90 -6.19 13.11
C THR A 573 -28.38 -6.39 13.19
N PRO A 574 -27.63 -5.52 13.89
CA PRO A 574 -26.21 -5.73 14.10
C PRO A 574 -25.85 -7.12 14.61
N LEU A 575 -24.71 -7.62 14.16
CA LEU A 575 -24.20 -8.97 14.41
C LEU A 575 -23.50 -9.09 15.78
N LEU A 576 -23.01 -7.97 16.30
CA LEU A 576 -22.32 -7.88 17.59
C LEU A 576 -22.57 -6.49 18.19
N TYR A 577 -22.81 -6.46 19.50
CA TYR A 577 -22.97 -5.25 20.31
C TYR A 577 -21.89 -5.24 21.39
N ILE A 578 -21.23 -4.10 21.58
CA ILE A 578 -20.18 -3.92 22.60
C ILE A 578 -20.49 -2.66 23.41
N SER A 579 -20.57 -2.78 24.73
CA SER A 579 -20.85 -1.65 25.64
C SER A 579 -20.09 -1.75 26.95
N THR A 580 -19.84 -0.62 27.59
CA THR A 580 -19.41 -0.55 29.00
C THR A 580 -20.56 -0.76 29.99
N ASP A 581 -21.81 -0.65 29.54
CA ASP A 581 -23.02 -0.81 30.37
C ASP A 581 -23.65 -2.19 30.15
N LEU A 582 -23.52 -3.05 31.16
CA LEU A 582 -24.08 -4.40 31.14
C LEU A 582 -25.61 -4.39 31.11
N LEU A 583 -26.26 -3.48 31.86
CA LEU A 583 -27.72 -3.42 31.95
C LEU A 583 -28.31 -3.00 30.60
N HIS A 584 -27.68 -2.02 29.94
CA HIS A 584 -28.07 -1.60 28.59
C HIS A 584 -28.08 -2.78 27.61
N LEU A 585 -27.03 -3.63 27.60
CA LEU A 585 -26.98 -4.81 26.72
C LEU A 585 -28.05 -5.86 27.08
N GLN A 586 -28.37 -6.02 28.37
CA GLN A 586 -29.44 -6.92 28.82
C GLN A 586 -30.83 -6.40 28.41
N ASP A 587 -31.03 -5.08 28.46
CA ASP A 587 -32.28 -4.43 28.09
C ASP A 587 -32.53 -4.47 26.57
N LEU A 588 -31.47 -4.47 25.74
CA LEU A 588 -31.60 -4.61 24.28
C LEU A 588 -32.40 -5.85 23.87
N ARG A 589 -32.30 -6.95 24.63
CA ARG A 589 -33.08 -8.17 24.41
C ARG A 589 -34.59 -7.90 24.39
N HIS A 590 -35.05 -6.96 25.21
CA HIS A 590 -36.47 -6.63 25.36
C HIS A 590 -36.95 -5.57 24.36
N THR A 591 -36.04 -4.80 23.77
CA THR A 591 -36.38 -3.75 22.80
C THR A 591 -36.26 -4.21 21.34
N LEU A 592 -35.53 -5.29 21.07
CA LEU A 592 -35.35 -5.82 19.72
C LEU A 592 -36.55 -6.67 19.28
N HIS A 593 -37.30 -6.16 18.31
CA HIS A 593 -38.44 -6.88 17.71
C HIS A 593 -37.96 -7.86 16.63
N LEU A 594 -37.65 -9.09 17.04
CA LEU A 594 -37.12 -10.14 16.16
C LEU A 594 -38.16 -11.21 15.87
N LYS A 595 -38.24 -11.67 14.61
CA LYS A 595 -39.05 -12.82 14.20
C LYS A 595 -38.31 -14.14 14.36
N ALA A 596 -37.03 -14.15 13.99
CA ALA A 596 -36.17 -15.34 14.03
C ALA A 596 -34.70 -14.92 14.11
N ILE A 597 -33.87 -15.81 14.66
CA ILE A 597 -32.41 -15.72 14.62
C ILE A 597 -31.91 -17.03 14.02
N LEU A 598 -31.08 -16.93 12.98
CA LEU A 598 -30.57 -18.05 12.21
C LEU A 598 -29.05 -18.05 12.28
N ALA A 599 -28.44 -19.23 12.24
CA ALA A 599 -27.00 -19.31 11.98
C ALA A 599 -26.70 -18.76 10.57
N HIS A 600 -25.50 -18.20 10.37
CA HIS A 600 -25.09 -17.62 9.09
C HIS A 600 -25.37 -18.55 7.90
N GLU A 601 -25.01 -19.83 7.98
CA GLU A 601 -25.22 -20.80 6.89
C GLU A 601 -26.69 -20.99 6.54
N GLU A 602 -27.56 -21.07 7.54
CA GLU A 602 -29.00 -21.21 7.33
C GLU A 602 -29.60 -19.96 6.69
N HIS A 603 -29.09 -18.78 7.06
CA HIS A 603 -29.45 -17.52 6.43
C HIS A 603 -29.05 -17.51 4.95
N MET A 604 -27.80 -17.85 4.64
CA MET A 604 -27.30 -17.92 3.27
C MET A 604 -28.06 -18.93 2.42
N ALA A 605 -28.38 -20.10 2.98
CA ALA A 605 -29.15 -21.14 2.29
C ALA A 605 -30.59 -20.70 1.97
N LYS A 606 -31.20 -19.85 2.80
CA LYS A 606 -32.53 -19.28 2.55
C LYS A 606 -32.51 -18.13 1.54
N GLN A 607 -31.46 -17.31 1.54
CA GLN A 607 -31.32 -16.18 0.63
C GLN A 607 -30.95 -16.62 -0.78
N TYR A 608 -30.06 -17.62 -0.90
CA TYR A 608 -29.64 -18.21 -2.16
C TYR A 608 -30.02 -19.70 -2.19
N PRO A 609 -31.33 -20.02 -2.26
CA PRO A 609 -31.74 -21.40 -2.46
C PRO A 609 -31.18 -21.83 -3.81
N GLY A 610 -30.34 -22.87 -3.82
CA GLY A 610 -29.78 -23.42 -5.05
C GLY A 610 -30.90 -23.76 -6.06
N LEU A 611 -30.50 -24.00 -7.32
CA LEU A 611 -31.48 -24.30 -8.38
C LEU A 611 -32.43 -25.44 -7.96
N PRO A 612 -33.76 -25.30 -8.19
CA PRO A 612 -34.74 -26.28 -7.75
C PRO A 612 -34.41 -27.69 -8.24
N PHE A 613 -34.80 -28.70 -7.47
CA PHE A 613 -34.62 -30.11 -7.86
C PHE A 613 -35.16 -30.41 -9.27
N LEU A 614 -36.29 -29.80 -9.66
CA LEU A 614 -36.89 -29.95 -10.98
C LEU A 614 -36.00 -29.45 -12.13
N PHE A 615 -35.19 -28.42 -11.90
CA PHE A 615 -34.23 -27.94 -12.89
C PHE A 615 -33.18 -29.01 -13.19
N TRP A 616 -32.57 -29.56 -12.13
CA TRP A 616 -31.59 -30.63 -12.27
C TRP A 616 -32.17 -31.90 -12.88
N PHE A 617 -33.40 -32.24 -12.51
CA PHE A 617 -34.13 -33.35 -13.11
C PHE A 617 -34.37 -33.12 -14.61
N SER A 618 -34.77 -31.91 -15.02
CA SER A 618 -34.95 -31.55 -16.43
C SER A 618 -33.63 -31.64 -17.22
N VAL A 619 -32.55 -31.10 -16.69
CA VAL A 619 -31.21 -31.17 -17.31
C VAL A 619 -30.76 -32.62 -17.46
N ALA A 620 -30.89 -33.43 -16.40
CA ALA A 620 -30.55 -34.86 -16.46
C ALA A 620 -31.40 -35.61 -17.49
N SER A 621 -32.70 -35.30 -17.57
CA SER A 621 -33.61 -35.90 -18.56
C SER A 621 -33.24 -35.52 -19.99
N LEU A 622 -32.94 -34.24 -20.25
CA LEU A 622 -32.52 -33.77 -21.57
C LEU A 622 -31.21 -34.41 -22.02
N ILE A 623 -30.22 -34.47 -21.12
CA ILE A 623 -28.96 -35.18 -21.37
C ILE A 623 -29.24 -36.63 -21.72
N THR A 624 -30.09 -37.32 -20.96
CA THR A 624 -30.45 -38.72 -21.22
C THR A 624 -31.12 -38.90 -22.58
N LEU A 625 -32.12 -38.09 -22.91
CA LEU A 625 -32.82 -38.14 -24.20
C LEU A 625 -31.88 -37.86 -25.37
N PHE A 626 -31.00 -36.89 -25.23
CA PHE A 626 -29.99 -36.57 -26.23
C PHE A 626 -29.06 -37.77 -26.49
N HIS A 627 -28.55 -38.42 -25.44
CA HIS A 627 -27.70 -39.59 -25.59
C HIS A 627 -28.45 -40.79 -26.20
N LEU A 628 -29.73 -40.99 -25.85
CA LEU A 628 -30.57 -42.02 -26.48
C LEU A 628 -30.79 -41.73 -27.97
N PHE A 629 -30.99 -40.46 -28.34
CA PHE A 629 -31.11 -40.06 -29.74
C PHE A 629 -29.80 -40.27 -30.53
N LEU A 630 -28.67 -39.92 -29.92
CA LEU A 630 -27.34 -40.10 -30.50
C LEU A 630 -27.02 -41.59 -30.69
N PHE A 631 -27.35 -42.42 -29.70
CA PHE A 631 -27.24 -43.88 -29.81
C PHE A 631 -28.14 -44.41 -30.93
N LYS A 632 -29.38 -43.93 -31.04
CA LYS A 632 -30.31 -44.31 -32.11
C LYS A 632 -29.77 -43.92 -33.50
N LEU A 633 -29.16 -42.74 -33.65
CA LEU A 633 -28.53 -42.33 -34.92
C LEU A 633 -27.36 -43.25 -35.29
N ILE A 634 -26.43 -43.48 -34.35
CA ILE A 634 -25.28 -44.38 -34.57
C ILE A 634 -25.78 -45.80 -34.90
N TYR A 635 -26.76 -46.31 -34.16
CA TYR A 635 -27.33 -47.63 -34.41
C TYR A 635 -27.98 -47.73 -35.78
N ASN A 636 -28.74 -46.71 -36.21
CA ASN A 636 -29.36 -46.70 -37.53
C ASN A 636 -28.33 -46.60 -38.67
N GLU A 637 -27.19 -45.94 -38.45
CA GLU A 637 -26.14 -45.76 -39.46
C GLU A 637 -25.23 -46.99 -39.59
N TYR A 638 -24.91 -47.67 -38.48
CA TYR A 638 -24.03 -48.85 -38.48
C TYR A 638 -24.77 -50.20 -38.49
N CYS A 639 -26.02 -50.26 -38.01
CA CYS A 639 -26.78 -51.50 -37.84
C CYS A 639 -28.20 -51.43 -38.45
N GLY A 640 -28.57 -50.31 -39.09
CA GLY A 640 -29.87 -50.16 -39.75
C GLY A 640 -29.93 -50.82 -41.15
N PRO A 641 -31.15 -51.03 -41.71
CA PRO A 641 -31.35 -51.65 -43.02
C PRO A 641 -30.89 -50.69 -44.13
N GLY A 642 -29.59 -50.66 -44.40
CA GLY A 642 -28.93 -49.72 -45.33
C GLY A 642 -27.42 -49.55 -45.11
N ALA A 643 -26.85 -50.07 -44.01
CA ALA A 643 -25.42 -49.99 -43.74
C ALA A 643 -24.59 -50.81 -44.75
N LYS A 644 -23.80 -50.13 -45.59
CA LYS A 644 -22.87 -50.74 -46.55
C LYS A 644 -21.73 -51.48 -45.82
N SER A 645 -21.58 -52.77 -46.11
CA SER A 645 -20.47 -53.59 -45.61
C SER A 645 -19.13 -53.16 -46.23
N LEU A 646 -18.38 -52.28 -45.56
CA LEU A 646 -17.06 -51.85 -46.02
C LEU A 646 -15.89 -52.75 -45.59
N PHE A 647 -16.16 -53.88 -44.93
CA PHE A 647 -15.13 -54.87 -44.58
C PHE A 647 -15.55 -56.28 -44.98
N ARG A 648 -15.38 -56.63 -46.26
CA ARG A 648 -15.22 -58.03 -46.66
C ARG A 648 -13.75 -58.24 -47.01
N SER A 649 -12.99 -58.68 -46.01
CA SER A 649 -11.65 -59.20 -46.20
C SER A 649 -11.71 -60.49 -47.02
N LYS A 650 -10.84 -60.49 -48.03
CA LYS A 650 -10.27 -61.60 -48.78
C LYS A 650 -10.11 -62.89 -47.96
N GLU A 651 -10.69 -63.98 -48.47
CA GLU A 651 -10.28 -65.36 -48.17
C GLU A 651 -10.68 -66.24 -49.37
N ASP A 652 -9.67 -66.55 -50.19
CA ASP A 652 -9.53 -67.78 -50.98
C ASP A 652 -8.41 -68.60 -50.29
N PRO A 653 -8.24 -69.92 -50.50
CA PRO A 653 -9.08 -70.91 -51.19
C PRO A 653 -9.24 -72.24 -50.42
N SER A 654 -10.25 -73.07 -50.76
CA SER A 654 -10.11 -74.52 -51.01
C SER A 654 -11.47 -75.23 -51.11
N VAL A 655 -11.55 -76.11 -52.12
CA VAL A 655 -12.62 -77.02 -52.57
C VAL A 655 -13.61 -76.43 -53.57
#